data_AF-A0A1W6MM39-F1
#
_entry.id   AF-A0A1W6MM39-F1
#
_cell.length_a   1.000
_cell.length_b   1.000
_cell.length_c   1.000
_cell.angle_alpha   90.00
_cell.angle_beta   90.00
_cell.angle_gamma   90.00
#
_symmetry.space_group_name_H-M   'P 1'
#
loop_
_entity.id
_entity.type
_entity.pdbx_description
1 polymer ?
#
loop_
_entity_poly.entity_id
_entity_poly.type
_entity_poly.pdbx_seq_one_letter_code
_entity_poly.pdbx_strand_id
1 'polypeptide(L)'
;MRWYILFFLLAIGYSGYSQDYGNVVSKRVKVSDSIRLDSVSISPRYFQLKYRDGTLVDSTLYQIDFSKALIRFQPSLSEAMDSLDVQYQKLPDFLTRTYQSGDPAVILDNESQLEKLVASQKPRSTNTFVPFSGLNVSGSISRGFRSGNNQSGVVDSELDLRVTGKLNDRVSLRASIQDANVPQTQNGYSQRLDEFDQIFIELFSEDWNIRAGDVDLVQTDFQFNSFTKRVQGISGTINFGSEDHRAYASAAGALVRGTFNISRFTGQEGNQGPYKLTGQNGELFILVVSGSERVFVNGVPLTRGENADYVIDYNAGEVRFTPTFPITSEMRISIEYQYSERNFTRVIGFANGGYKSEKLQIDTYAYTESDAKNQPLQQNLTEEQVAILAQAGDDESLAVAPSAVPDSFSENKILYTRSVINGQEVFTFSQDPNEELFNVRFSFVGQGNGNYVLINDQAIANIYEYVAPVNGIPQGNFAPVVQLFAPEQLTIFGAKANYQPFEKTIIATEIAASNNDLNRFSELDDENNRGIAAKLGVAQTLFEDKDNVSLTARANVDYVQEDFQNVERVYNIEFNRDWNLNNESGSQLYSTTGLDFKVDSTFTTSYEFQLLEFSDSYSGNRHRLVGLLSTPGWKARYNASLLNSESNTLSTEFNRADVDVVKKIKKNYAGARFGMEDNKQKLVATNQFTGESQRFYNYEVYVGRGDTTSTFVEVGYRRRINDSLRSNEIQRVNASNNYYLKSQLLKDQVSNLAIYANYRRLKSEMENVEDEVSFNSRILYRRKFFEGKILSNTTYETNSASIARQDFTYVSVNPGQGTFTWIDYNNDGVQELNEFEVAQFQDQASFVRVLLPNQIFLPTHQNKFSQTLTLQPASWSQEEGLKKILSQFYNQIGYTIDRMVLREGDAFNLNPFRRADDQQGLNLSFRNSLFFNRGKQRYTTNYTYLSTETENLQSIGSIASELESHQLSFLHKIAEQWLITFNAQIGFNSSSSENFPNRNFKIDENLIKPQISYLFNDSNRIDLFFEYQDKKNEVNDLATLSQSNLGVTWSFNESQKYAINGELRYVNNVFEGVAFSPAGFQMLEGLQPGSNLTWNLLFQKKLTSYLDLNLNYNGRGTESSRTVHNGSVQLKAYF
;
A
#
# COMPACT_ATOMS: atom_id res chain seq x y z
N MET A 1 -45.81 33.38 -3.95
CA MET A 1 -45.28 32.34 -4.87
C MET A 1 -46.31 31.27 -5.26
N ARG A 2 -47.15 30.76 -4.35
CA ARG A 2 -48.20 29.74 -4.67
C ARG A 2 -49.23 30.16 -5.74
N TRP A 3 -49.65 31.43 -5.78
CA TRP A 3 -50.62 31.91 -6.78
C TRP A 3 -50.04 32.05 -8.19
N TYR A 4 -48.74 32.33 -8.32
CA TYR A 4 -48.06 32.39 -9.63
C TYR A 4 -47.87 31.01 -10.24
N ILE A 5 -47.61 29.98 -9.41
CA ILE A 5 -47.51 28.60 -9.88
C ILE A 5 -48.88 28.06 -10.31
N LEU A 6 -49.95 28.43 -9.60
CA LEU A 6 -51.31 28.04 -10.00
C LEU A 6 -51.73 28.71 -11.33
N PHE A 7 -51.37 29.98 -11.52
CA PHE A 7 -51.65 30.68 -12.78
C PHE A 7 -50.81 30.14 -13.95
N PHE A 8 -49.56 29.75 -13.70
CA PHE A 8 -48.70 29.13 -14.72
C PHE A 8 -49.19 27.73 -15.10
N LEU A 9 -49.69 26.93 -14.15
CA LEU A 9 -50.30 25.62 -14.42
C LEU A 9 -51.65 25.73 -15.14
N LEU A 10 -52.49 26.72 -14.80
CA LEU A 10 -53.75 26.99 -15.51
C LEU A 10 -53.51 27.51 -16.94
N ALA A 11 -52.44 28.28 -17.17
CA ALA A 11 -52.06 28.74 -18.51
C ALA A 11 -51.54 27.60 -19.41
N ILE A 12 -50.88 26.58 -18.85
CA ILE A 12 -50.45 25.38 -19.59
C ILE A 12 -51.65 24.46 -19.89
N GLY A 13 -52.67 24.45 -19.02
CA GLY A 13 -53.91 23.70 -19.27
C GLY A 13 -54.72 24.22 -20.47
N TYR A 14 -54.64 25.52 -20.78
CA TYR A 14 -55.37 26.11 -21.90
C TYR A 14 -54.63 26.08 -23.25
N SER A 15 -53.32 25.81 -23.27
CA SER A 15 -52.56 25.61 -24.52
C SER A 15 -52.60 24.17 -25.06
N GLY A 16 -53.28 23.25 -24.36
CA GLY A 16 -53.47 21.85 -24.78
C GLY A 16 -54.65 21.59 -25.74
N TYR A 17 -55.52 22.57 -26.00
CA TYR A 17 -56.67 22.44 -26.91
C TYR A 17 -56.48 23.25 -28.19
N SER A 18 -55.40 22.99 -28.91
CA SER A 18 -55.27 23.28 -30.34
C SER A 18 -54.01 22.61 -30.88
N GLN A 19 -53.99 21.29 -30.90
CA GLN A 19 -53.09 20.56 -31.80
C GLN A 19 -53.95 19.80 -32.79
N ASP A 20 -53.96 20.31 -34.03
CA ASP A 20 -54.35 19.55 -35.21
C ASP A 20 -53.73 18.15 -35.16
N TYR A 21 -54.53 17.14 -35.47
CA TYR A 21 -54.08 15.75 -35.63
C TYR A 21 -53.13 15.66 -36.83
N GLY A 22 -51.87 16.09 -36.65
CA GLY A 22 -50.84 15.98 -37.65
C GLY A 22 -50.62 14.51 -38.05
N ASN A 23 -50.59 14.26 -39.35
CA ASN A 23 -50.20 12.99 -40.01
C ASN A 23 -51.21 11.83 -40.09
N VAL A 24 -52.53 12.06 -39.97
CA VAL A 24 -53.51 11.06 -40.42
C VAL A 24 -53.69 11.17 -41.94
N VAL A 25 -53.28 10.13 -42.66
CA VAL A 25 -53.38 10.00 -44.11
C VAL A 25 -54.60 9.15 -44.45
N SER A 26 -55.48 9.66 -45.30
CA SER A 26 -56.53 8.88 -45.94
C SER A 26 -56.25 8.82 -47.43
N LYS A 27 -56.18 7.61 -47.99
CA LYS A 27 -55.99 7.42 -49.42
C LYS A 27 -56.75 6.21 -49.94
N ARG A 28 -57.14 6.28 -51.21
CA ARG A 28 -57.75 5.15 -51.91
C ARG A 28 -56.65 4.28 -52.50
N VAL A 29 -56.70 2.98 -52.24
CA VAL A 29 -55.75 2.01 -52.77
C VAL A 29 -56.46 1.01 -53.67
N LYS A 30 -55.85 0.69 -54.81
CA LYS A 30 -56.33 -0.36 -55.70
C LYS A 30 -56.05 -1.72 -55.06
N VAL A 31 -57.03 -2.60 -54.93
CA VAL A 31 -56.84 -3.89 -54.24
C VAL A 31 -55.93 -4.79 -55.08
N SER A 32 -54.88 -5.32 -54.46
CA SER A 32 -53.93 -6.30 -55.03
C SER A 32 -53.41 -7.20 -53.90
N ASP A 33 -52.83 -8.35 -54.20
CA ASP A 33 -52.41 -9.36 -53.20
C ASP A 33 -51.65 -8.79 -51.99
N SER A 34 -50.75 -7.82 -52.23
CA SER A 34 -50.17 -7.00 -51.17
C SER A 34 -50.00 -5.55 -51.61
N ILE A 35 -50.17 -4.62 -50.67
CA ILE A 35 -50.03 -3.18 -50.90
C ILE A 35 -49.20 -2.58 -49.78
N ARG A 36 -48.16 -1.82 -50.16
CA ARG A 36 -47.44 -0.98 -49.21
C ARG A 36 -48.14 0.37 -49.10
N LEU A 37 -48.65 0.65 -47.91
CA LEU A 37 -49.38 1.87 -47.57
C LEU A 37 -48.44 3.05 -47.40
N ASP A 38 -47.26 2.88 -46.80
CA ASP A 38 -46.33 4.01 -46.62
C ASP A 38 -44.86 3.58 -46.63
N SER A 39 -43.96 4.55 -46.77
CA SER A 39 -42.51 4.31 -46.66
C SER A 39 -42.06 4.15 -45.21
N VAL A 40 -42.79 4.74 -44.27
CA VAL A 40 -42.55 4.68 -42.82
C VAL A 40 -43.56 3.79 -42.10
N SER A 41 -43.24 3.37 -40.88
CA SER A 41 -44.16 2.60 -40.03
C SER A 41 -45.41 3.41 -39.68
N ILE A 42 -46.54 2.71 -39.48
CA ILE A 42 -47.86 3.32 -39.23
C ILE A 42 -48.43 2.87 -37.89
N SER A 43 -49.25 3.72 -37.27
CA SER A 43 -49.85 3.44 -35.96
C SER A 43 -51.05 2.48 -36.08
N PRO A 44 -51.11 1.38 -35.29
CA PRO A 44 -52.26 0.48 -35.28
C PRO A 44 -53.53 1.12 -34.73
N ARG A 45 -53.41 2.13 -33.87
CA ARG A 45 -54.55 2.76 -33.17
C ARG A 45 -55.47 3.57 -34.09
N TYR A 46 -54.94 4.06 -35.21
CA TYR A 46 -55.66 4.93 -36.15
C TYR A 46 -55.82 4.30 -37.54
N PHE A 47 -55.59 2.98 -37.65
CA PHE A 47 -55.76 2.26 -38.89
C PHE A 47 -57.23 1.87 -39.11
N GLN A 48 -57.79 2.24 -40.26
CA GLN A 48 -59.12 1.82 -40.71
C GLN A 48 -59.08 1.49 -42.20
N LEU A 49 -59.75 0.41 -42.58
CA LEU A 49 -59.96 0.03 -43.97
C LEU A 49 -61.46 -0.02 -44.24
N LYS A 50 -61.91 0.69 -45.27
CA LYS A 50 -63.33 0.88 -45.59
C LYS A 50 -63.63 0.55 -47.04
N TYR A 51 -64.84 0.05 -47.27
CA TYR A 51 -65.47 -0.05 -48.58
C TYR A 51 -65.82 1.35 -49.11
N ARG A 52 -66.14 1.44 -50.41
CA ARG A 52 -66.47 2.73 -51.07
C ARG A 52 -67.70 3.42 -50.47
N ASP A 53 -68.59 2.68 -49.84
CA ASP A 53 -69.78 3.21 -49.16
C ASP A 53 -69.49 3.69 -47.73
N GLY A 54 -68.23 3.58 -47.27
CA GLY A 54 -67.78 4.01 -45.95
C GLY A 54 -67.89 2.95 -44.85
N THR A 55 -68.42 1.76 -45.15
CA THR A 55 -68.47 0.65 -44.19
C THR A 55 -67.10 0.02 -43.96
N LEU A 56 -66.82 -0.46 -42.74
CA LEU A 56 -65.53 -1.07 -42.39
C LEU A 56 -65.39 -2.46 -43.00
N VAL A 57 -64.21 -2.75 -43.56
CA VAL A 57 -63.86 -4.08 -44.07
C VAL A 57 -63.59 -5.02 -42.89
N ASP A 58 -64.11 -6.24 -42.95
CA ASP A 58 -63.90 -7.26 -41.93
C ASP A 58 -62.40 -7.58 -41.77
N SER A 59 -61.90 -7.54 -40.54
CA SER A 59 -60.50 -7.80 -40.18
C SER A 59 -60.00 -9.21 -40.51
N THR A 60 -60.90 -10.17 -40.77
CA THR A 60 -60.54 -11.52 -41.22
C THR A 60 -60.14 -11.58 -42.70
N LEU A 61 -60.50 -10.56 -43.49
CA LEU A 61 -60.27 -10.50 -44.94
C LEU A 61 -58.93 -9.83 -45.31
N TYR A 62 -58.17 -9.35 -44.33
CA TYR A 62 -56.86 -8.76 -44.55
C TYR A 62 -55.92 -8.97 -43.36
N GLN A 63 -54.61 -8.91 -43.63
CA GLN A 63 -53.58 -8.90 -42.60
C GLN A 63 -52.65 -7.72 -42.83
N ILE A 64 -52.29 -6.99 -41.78
CA ILE A 64 -51.44 -5.79 -41.88
C ILE A 64 -50.21 -5.88 -40.98
N ASP A 65 -49.05 -5.59 -41.56
CA ASP A 65 -47.79 -5.36 -40.87
C ASP A 65 -47.59 -3.85 -40.68
N PHE A 66 -47.90 -3.36 -39.48
CA PHE A 66 -47.82 -1.94 -39.12
C PHE A 66 -46.39 -1.39 -39.15
N SER A 67 -45.37 -2.24 -38.92
CA SER A 67 -43.96 -1.83 -38.91
C SER A 67 -43.45 -1.53 -40.32
N LYS A 68 -43.91 -2.29 -41.32
CA LYS A 68 -43.55 -2.12 -42.74
C LYS A 68 -44.60 -1.35 -43.54
N ALA A 69 -45.72 -0.99 -42.89
CA ALA A 69 -46.91 -0.42 -43.51
C ALA A 69 -47.39 -1.25 -44.71
N LEU A 70 -47.41 -2.58 -44.59
CA LEU A 70 -47.77 -3.50 -45.68
C LEU A 70 -49.05 -4.25 -45.34
N ILE A 71 -50.08 -4.12 -46.17
CA ILE A 71 -51.33 -4.87 -46.05
C ILE A 71 -51.40 -5.98 -47.10
N ARG A 72 -51.91 -7.14 -46.73
CA ARG A 72 -52.19 -8.29 -47.60
C ARG A 72 -53.66 -8.64 -47.53
N PHE A 73 -54.29 -8.84 -48.68
CA PHE A 73 -55.71 -9.17 -48.75
C PHE A 73 -55.90 -10.66 -48.99
N GLN A 74 -56.98 -11.23 -48.46
CA GLN A 74 -57.41 -12.57 -48.83
C GLN A 74 -57.89 -12.57 -50.29
N PRO A 75 -57.67 -13.65 -51.06
CA PRO A 75 -58.03 -13.72 -52.48
C PRO A 75 -59.49 -13.38 -52.77
N SER A 76 -60.40 -13.77 -51.86
CA SER A 76 -61.83 -13.48 -51.97
C SER A 76 -62.17 -11.98 -51.98
N LEU A 77 -61.33 -11.13 -51.36
CA LEU A 77 -61.52 -9.69 -51.33
C LEU A 77 -60.81 -8.99 -52.51
N SER A 78 -59.66 -9.50 -52.96
CA SER A 78 -58.92 -8.95 -54.10
C SER A 78 -59.57 -9.23 -55.45
N GLU A 79 -60.32 -10.33 -55.58
CA GLU A 79 -61.08 -10.66 -56.80
C GLU A 79 -62.45 -9.95 -56.87
N ALA A 80 -63.05 -9.61 -55.72
CA ALA A 80 -64.41 -9.05 -55.65
C ALA A 80 -64.46 -7.51 -55.76
N MET A 81 -63.36 -6.80 -55.50
CA MET A 81 -63.33 -5.35 -55.41
C MET A 81 -62.08 -4.74 -56.05
N ASP A 82 -62.24 -3.64 -56.78
CA ASP A 82 -61.10 -2.98 -57.46
C ASP A 82 -60.39 -1.95 -56.54
N SER A 83 -61.05 -1.35 -55.55
CA SER A 83 -60.41 -0.36 -54.67
C SER A 83 -61.04 -0.25 -53.28
N LEU A 84 -60.23 0.05 -52.27
CA LEU A 84 -60.64 0.31 -50.88
C LEU A 84 -60.07 1.63 -50.37
N ASP A 85 -60.75 2.23 -49.39
CA ASP A 85 -60.28 3.44 -48.72
C ASP A 85 -59.56 3.08 -47.43
N VAL A 86 -58.32 3.54 -47.30
CA VAL A 86 -57.49 3.28 -46.12
C VAL A 86 -57.13 4.57 -45.43
N GLN A 87 -57.32 4.59 -44.11
CA GLN A 87 -56.96 5.68 -43.23
C GLN A 87 -55.96 5.17 -42.19
N TYR A 88 -54.86 5.87 -42.01
CA TYR A 88 -53.82 5.51 -41.05
C TYR A 88 -53.03 6.73 -40.60
N GLN A 89 -52.38 6.64 -39.44
CA GLN A 89 -51.47 7.69 -38.97
C GLN A 89 -50.02 7.24 -39.14
N LYS A 90 -49.18 8.08 -39.74
CA LYS A 90 -47.72 7.83 -39.80
C LYS A 90 -47.10 8.01 -38.42
N LEU A 91 -46.17 7.12 -38.04
CA LEU A 91 -45.37 7.35 -36.84
C LEU A 91 -44.34 8.46 -37.10
N PRO A 92 -43.98 9.26 -36.07
CA PRO A 92 -43.00 10.34 -36.22
C PRO A 92 -41.66 9.83 -36.76
N ASP A 93 -41.09 10.57 -37.72
CA ASP A 93 -39.87 10.16 -38.42
C ASP A 93 -38.70 9.88 -37.47
N PHE A 94 -38.57 10.58 -36.35
CA PHE A 94 -37.47 10.35 -35.39
C PHE A 94 -37.51 8.95 -34.74
N LEU A 95 -38.67 8.28 -34.70
CA LEU A 95 -38.81 6.90 -34.21
C LEU A 95 -38.49 5.86 -35.30
N THR A 96 -38.61 6.23 -36.58
CA THR A 96 -38.44 5.30 -37.72
C THR A 96 -37.18 5.57 -38.55
N ARG A 97 -36.46 6.66 -38.28
CA ARG A 97 -35.25 7.06 -39.03
C ARG A 97 -34.07 6.22 -38.57
N THR A 98 -33.54 5.41 -39.48
CA THR A 98 -32.27 4.70 -39.26
C THR A 98 -31.13 5.72 -39.35
N TYR A 99 -30.45 5.95 -38.23
CA TYR A 99 -29.28 6.82 -38.20
C TYR A 99 -28.07 6.03 -38.71
N GLN A 100 -27.60 6.37 -39.91
CA GLN A 100 -26.44 5.76 -40.55
C GLN A 100 -25.47 6.87 -40.96
N SER A 101 -24.17 6.67 -40.71
CA SER A 101 -23.12 7.68 -40.95
C SER A 101 -22.74 7.82 -42.44
N GLY A 102 -23.27 6.97 -43.33
CA GLY A 102 -23.00 7.03 -44.77
C GLY A 102 -24.01 6.21 -45.59
N ASP A 103 -24.23 6.64 -46.83
CA ASP A 103 -25.17 6.02 -47.77
C ASP A 103 -24.52 4.79 -48.46
N PRO A 104 -25.03 3.56 -48.25
CA PRO A 104 -24.49 2.35 -48.88
C PRO A 104 -24.61 2.38 -50.41
N ALA A 105 -25.51 3.20 -50.99
CA ALA A 105 -25.66 3.35 -52.43
C ALA A 105 -24.49 4.12 -53.08
N VAL A 106 -23.62 4.74 -52.28
CA VAL A 106 -22.37 5.38 -52.75
C VAL A 106 -21.22 4.36 -52.86
N ILE A 107 -21.41 3.13 -52.37
CA ILE A 107 -20.48 2.02 -52.60
C ILE A 107 -20.77 1.46 -54.00
N LEU A 108 -20.10 2.02 -55.00
CA LEU A 108 -20.08 1.49 -56.36
C LEU A 108 -19.34 0.14 -56.38
N ASP A 109 -20.07 -0.95 -56.55
CA ASP A 109 -19.51 -2.24 -56.97
C ASP A 109 -19.12 -2.14 -58.46
N ASN A 110 -17.91 -1.64 -58.74
CA ASN A 110 -17.00 -2.07 -59.82
C ASN A 110 -15.88 -1.05 -60.06
N GLU A 111 -14.65 -1.40 -59.68
CA GLU A 111 -13.44 -0.67 -60.07
C GLU A 111 -13.09 -0.94 -61.54
N SER A 112 -13.01 0.10 -62.37
CA SER A 112 -12.50 -0.02 -63.74
C SER A 112 -10.95 -0.06 -63.76
N GLN A 113 -10.36 -0.84 -64.68
CA GLN A 113 -8.90 -1.01 -64.78
C GLN A 113 -8.11 0.29 -65.01
N LEU A 114 -8.76 1.36 -65.51
CA LEU A 114 -8.10 2.66 -65.72
C LEU A 114 -7.90 3.44 -64.41
N GLU A 115 -8.78 3.29 -63.42
CA GLU A 115 -8.64 3.98 -62.13
C GLU A 115 -7.54 3.37 -61.26
N LYS A 116 -7.23 2.07 -61.41
CA LYS A 116 -6.05 1.43 -60.79
C LYS A 116 -4.73 2.02 -61.28
N LEU A 117 -4.64 2.45 -62.53
CA LEU A 117 -3.43 3.04 -63.10
C LEU A 117 -3.21 4.50 -62.66
N VAL A 118 -4.28 5.27 -62.43
CA VAL A 118 -4.19 6.66 -61.93
C VAL A 118 -4.03 6.71 -60.40
N ALA A 119 -4.63 5.77 -59.66
CA ALA A 119 -4.46 5.63 -58.21
C ALA A 119 -3.04 5.19 -57.80
N SER A 120 -2.26 4.61 -58.72
CA SER A 120 -0.88 4.17 -58.49
C SER A 120 0.17 5.29 -58.56
N GLN A 121 -0.23 6.52 -58.94
CA GLN A 121 0.71 7.65 -59.11
C GLN A 121 0.48 8.83 -58.15
N LYS A 122 -0.51 8.76 -57.24
CA LYS A 122 -0.58 9.67 -56.09
C LYS A 122 -0.01 8.94 -54.88
N PRO A 123 0.97 9.51 -54.15
CA PRO A 123 1.27 9.00 -52.83
C PRO A 123 -0.02 9.09 -52.03
N ARG A 124 -0.61 7.95 -51.68
CA ARG A 124 -1.52 7.88 -50.54
C ARG A 124 -0.67 8.36 -49.37
N SER A 125 -0.74 9.66 -49.03
CA SER A 125 -0.52 10.02 -47.64
C SER A 125 -1.68 9.36 -46.91
N THR A 126 -1.46 8.14 -46.46
CA THR A 126 -2.18 7.66 -45.30
C THR A 126 -1.96 8.75 -44.27
N ASN A 127 -2.98 9.57 -43.99
CA ASN A 127 -3.02 10.26 -42.72
C ASN A 127 -3.16 9.11 -41.71
N THR A 128 -2.02 8.51 -41.37
CA THR A 128 -1.85 7.76 -40.15
C THR A 128 -2.13 8.78 -39.08
N PHE A 129 -3.40 8.83 -38.65
CA PHE A 129 -3.71 9.34 -37.34
C PHE A 129 -2.85 8.53 -36.39
N VAL A 130 -1.74 9.12 -35.96
CA VAL A 130 -0.93 8.60 -34.87
C VAL A 130 -1.56 9.25 -33.65
N PRO A 131 -2.38 8.51 -32.88
CA PRO A 131 -2.83 9.01 -31.59
C PRO A 131 -1.57 9.42 -30.82
N PHE A 132 -1.58 10.59 -30.18
CA PHE A 132 -0.46 11.04 -29.35
C PHE A 132 0.84 11.38 -30.10
N SER A 133 0.79 11.81 -31.37
CA SER A 133 1.97 12.32 -32.09
C SER A 133 2.70 13.42 -31.29
N GLY A 134 3.97 13.20 -30.93
CA GLY A 134 4.77 14.08 -30.06
C GLY A 134 4.80 13.68 -28.57
N LEU A 135 4.00 12.70 -28.18
CA LEU A 135 3.95 12.12 -26.83
C LEU A 135 4.46 10.67 -26.85
N ASN A 136 5.33 10.35 -25.92
CA ASN A 136 5.68 8.97 -25.57
C ASN A 136 4.61 8.45 -24.61
N VAL A 137 3.72 7.64 -25.15
CA VAL A 137 2.75 6.88 -24.36
C VAL A 137 3.32 5.49 -24.14
N SER A 138 3.18 4.97 -22.93
CA SER A 138 3.47 3.57 -22.61
C SER A 138 2.44 3.07 -21.62
N GLY A 139 2.03 1.82 -21.76
CA GLY A 139 1.09 1.21 -20.83
C GLY A 139 0.09 0.29 -21.53
N SER A 140 -0.93 -0.13 -20.79
CA SER A 140 -2.02 -0.93 -21.33
C SER A 140 -3.36 -0.66 -20.63
N ILE A 141 -4.44 -0.84 -21.38
CA ILE A 141 -5.80 -0.90 -20.84
C ILE A 141 -6.34 -2.30 -21.11
N SER A 142 -6.91 -2.95 -20.10
CA SER A 142 -7.57 -4.24 -20.23
C SER A 142 -9.02 -4.18 -19.73
N ARG A 143 -9.92 -4.85 -20.46
CA ARG A 143 -11.33 -5.04 -20.11
C ARG A 143 -11.68 -6.50 -20.28
N GLY A 144 -11.92 -7.16 -19.16
CA GLY A 144 -12.30 -8.56 -19.03
C GLY A 144 -13.75 -8.71 -18.65
N PHE A 145 -14.40 -9.73 -19.19
CA PHE A 145 -15.64 -10.28 -18.65
C PHE A 145 -15.41 -11.76 -18.39
N ARG A 146 -15.77 -12.23 -17.21
CA ARG A 146 -15.70 -13.64 -16.84
C ARG A 146 -17.05 -14.12 -16.35
N SER A 147 -17.42 -15.33 -16.73
CA SER A 147 -18.68 -15.95 -16.35
C SER A 147 -18.50 -17.45 -16.27
N GLY A 148 -19.15 -18.06 -15.29
CA GLY A 148 -19.23 -19.52 -15.20
C GLY A 148 -20.59 -19.96 -14.67
N ASN A 149 -20.83 -21.25 -14.66
CA ASN A 149 -22.04 -21.82 -14.08
C ASN A 149 -21.96 -21.98 -12.55
N ASN A 150 -20.78 -21.80 -11.96
CA ASN A 150 -20.51 -21.89 -10.52
C ASN A 150 -19.95 -20.58 -9.90
N GLN A 151 -19.99 -19.48 -10.66
CA GLN A 151 -19.57 -18.16 -10.20
C GLN A 151 -20.43 -17.09 -10.88
N SER A 152 -20.69 -15.97 -10.20
CA SER A 152 -21.38 -14.82 -10.80
C SER A 152 -20.55 -14.20 -11.94
N GLY A 153 -21.23 -13.51 -12.87
CA GLY A 153 -20.54 -12.74 -13.92
C GLY A 153 -19.76 -11.58 -13.29
N VAL A 154 -18.46 -11.51 -13.55
CA VAL A 154 -17.58 -10.45 -13.04
C VAL A 154 -16.95 -9.72 -14.23
N VAL A 155 -16.85 -8.39 -14.11
CA VAL A 155 -16.14 -7.54 -15.07
C VAL A 155 -14.81 -7.14 -14.46
N ASP A 156 -13.73 -7.50 -15.13
CA ASP A 156 -12.37 -7.16 -14.74
C ASP A 156 -11.91 -5.94 -15.55
N SER A 157 -11.31 -4.96 -14.89
CA SER A 157 -10.87 -3.72 -15.54
C SER A 157 -9.52 -3.32 -14.98
N GLU A 158 -8.56 -3.16 -15.88
CA GLU A 158 -7.23 -2.69 -15.54
C GLU A 158 -6.83 -1.56 -16.49
N LEU A 159 -6.21 -0.53 -15.97
CA LEU A 159 -5.59 0.55 -16.72
C LEU A 159 -4.25 0.83 -16.05
N ASP A 160 -3.18 0.84 -16.84
CA ASP A 160 -1.88 1.40 -16.48
C ASP A 160 -1.41 2.20 -17.69
N LEU A 161 -1.36 3.52 -17.56
CA LEU A 161 -1.04 4.42 -18.66
C LEU A 161 -0.09 5.50 -18.19
N ARG A 162 1.06 5.58 -18.84
CA ARG A 162 2.06 6.63 -18.65
C ARG A 162 2.20 7.43 -19.93
N VAL A 163 2.07 8.75 -19.82
CA VAL A 163 2.17 9.66 -20.96
C VAL A 163 3.24 10.68 -20.64
N THR A 164 4.20 10.89 -21.53
CA THR A 164 5.21 11.96 -21.41
C THR A 164 5.53 12.57 -22.76
N GLY A 165 5.53 13.88 -22.89
CA GLY A 165 6.03 14.54 -24.10
C GLY A 165 5.51 15.94 -24.29
N LYS A 166 5.79 16.52 -25.46
CA LYS A 166 5.40 17.89 -25.81
C LYS A 166 4.07 17.88 -26.55
N LEU A 167 3.09 18.63 -26.06
CA LEU A 167 1.84 18.93 -26.77
C LEU A 167 2.07 19.97 -27.87
N ASN A 168 2.99 20.91 -27.64
CA ASN A 168 3.53 21.86 -28.61
C ASN A 168 4.92 22.34 -28.14
N ASP A 169 5.52 23.34 -28.80
CA ASP A 169 6.87 23.82 -28.48
C ASP A 169 7.05 24.30 -27.03
N ARG A 170 5.96 24.73 -26.36
CA ARG A 170 5.98 25.36 -25.03
C ARG A 170 5.28 24.56 -23.93
N VAL A 171 4.39 23.64 -24.27
CA VAL A 171 3.55 22.90 -23.30
C VAL A 171 3.85 21.42 -23.39
N SER A 172 4.11 20.81 -22.24
CA SER A 172 4.36 19.38 -22.08
C SER A 172 3.28 18.74 -21.21
N LEU A 173 3.06 17.44 -21.44
CA LEU A 173 2.15 16.60 -20.68
C LEU A 173 2.97 15.50 -20.00
N ARG A 174 2.70 15.27 -18.72
CA ARG A 174 3.12 14.09 -17.97
C ARG A 174 1.90 13.50 -17.28
N ALA A 175 1.60 12.24 -17.48
CA ALA A 175 0.51 11.57 -16.78
C ALA A 175 0.92 10.15 -16.36
N SER A 176 0.35 9.70 -15.25
CA SER A 176 0.38 8.33 -14.75
C SER A 176 -1.04 8.01 -14.29
N ILE A 177 -1.73 7.15 -15.01
CA ILE A 177 -3.12 6.79 -14.71
C ILE A 177 -3.15 5.29 -14.46
N GLN A 178 -3.63 4.91 -13.28
CA GLN A 178 -3.75 3.51 -12.90
C GLN A 178 -5.11 3.25 -12.28
N ASP A 179 -5.73 2.12 -12.64
CA ASP A 179 -7.00 1.66 -12.09
C ASP A 179 -7.01 0.14 -12.17
N ALA A 180 -7.24 -0.54 -11.05
CA ALA A 180 -7.28 -2.00 -10.98
C ALA A 180 -8.33 -2.43 -9.94
N ASN A 181 -9.22 -3.35 -10.32
CA ASN A 181 -10.30 -3.84 -9.45
C ASN A 181 -10.07 -5.23 -8.85
N VAL A 182 -8.85 -5.78 -8.95
CA VAL A 182 -8.51 -7.14 -8.50
C VAL A 182 -7.65 -7.07 -7.23
N PRO A 183 -8.09 -7.69 -6.10
CA PRO A 183 -7.28 -7.77 -4.88
C PRO A 183 -5.97 -8.50 -5.16
N GLN A 184 -4.84 -7.94 -4.72
CA GLN A 184 -3.53 -8.57 -4.84
C GLN A 184 -3.10 -9.12 -3.47
N THR A 185 -2.45 -10.28 -3.46
CA THR A 185 -1.99 -10.93 -2.22
C THR A 185 -0.47 -10.89 -2.12
N GLN A 186 0.05 -10.40 -1.00
CA GLN A 186 1.48 -10.45 -0.66
C GLN A 186 1.65 -11.21 0.66
N ASN A 187 2.58 -12.16 0.73
CA ASN A 187 2.77 -13.05 1.89
C ASN A 187 1.47 -13.78 2.33
N GLY A 188 0.55 -14.01 1.39
CA GLY A 188 -0.75 -14.65 1.60
C GLY A 188 -1.81 -13.78 2.29
N TYR A 189 -1.56 -12.48 2.49
CA TYR A 189 -2.57 -11.52 2.96
C TYR A 189 -3.02 -10.62 1.80
N SER A 190 -4.30 -10.25 1.79
CA SER A 190 -4.83 -9.33 0.77
C SER A 190 -4.45 -7.89 1.09
N GLN A 191 -3.95 -7.16 0.09
CA GLN A 191 -3.53 -5.77 0.22
C GLN A 191 -4.34 -4.87 -0.73
N ARG A 192 -4.62 -3.64 -0.30
CA ARG A 192 -5.14 -2.58 -1.18
C ARG A 192 -3.93 -1.88 -1.81
N LEU A 193 -3.79 -1.97 -3.13
CA LEU A 193 -2.68 -1.34 -3.86
C LEU A 193 -2.86 0.17 -4.08
N ASP A 194 -4.07 0.68 -3.89
CA ASP A 194 -4.46 2.08 -4.16
C ASP A 194 -3.61 3.12 -3.38
N GLU A 195 -2.89 2.69 -2.34
CA GLU A 195 -2.00 3.54 -1.54
C GLU A 195 -0.54 3.60 -2.04
N PHE A 196 -0.14 2.76 -3.01
CA PHE A 196 1.27 2.66 -3.47
C PHE A 196 1.56 3.45 -4.75
N ASP A 197 0.62 3.52 -5.69
CA ASP A 197 0.83 4.11 -7.01
C ASP A 197 0.26 5.54 -7.12
N GLN A 198 1.01 6.46 -7.76
CA GLN A 198 0.57 7.84 -7.98
C GLN A 198 -0.24 7.96 -9.27
N ILE A 199 -1.50 8.38 -9.13
CA ILE A 199 -2.44 8.60 -10.24
C ILE A 199 -2.56 10.10 -10.49
N PHE A 200 -1.90 10.64 -11.51
CA PHE A 200 -1.94 12.07 -11.82
C PHE A 200 -1.86 12.40 -13.31
N ILE A 201 -2.29 13.61 -13.66
CA ILE A 201 -2.12 14.25 -14.96
C ILE A 201 -1.54 15.65 -14.70
N GLU A 202 -0.40 15.95 -15.28
CA GLU A 202 0.35 17.19 -15.15
C GLU A 202 0.55 17.83 -16.53
N LEU A 203 0.04 19.05 -16.71
CA LEU A 203 0.36 19.92 -17.82
C LEU A 203 1.34 20.97 -17.33
N PHE A 204 2.46 21.17 -18.04
CA PHE A 204 3.48 22.12 -17.62
C PHE A 204 4.15 22.82 -18.80
N SER A 205 4.61 24.04 -18.54
CA SER A 205 5.43 24.87 -19.41
C SER A 205 6.69 25.31 -18.68
N GLU A 206 7.41 26.31 -19.18
CA GLU A 206 8.55 26.92 -18.47
C GLU A 206 8.07 27.72 -17.26
N ASP A 207 6.93 28.42 -17.40
CA ASP A 207 6.44 29.37 -16.38
C ASP A 207 5.28 28.86 -15.53
N TRP A 208 4.61 27.77 -15.90
CA TRP A 208 3.43 27.29 -15.15
C TRP A 208 3.30 25.77 -15.18
N ASN A 209 2.60 25.23 -14.18
CA ASN A 209 2.14 23.85 -14.16
C ASN A 209 0.72 23.75 -13.59
N ILE A 210 -0.01 22.73 -14.01
CA ILE A 210 -1.30 22.33 -13.44
C ILE A 210 -1.25 20.81 -13.33
N ARG A 211 -1.47 20.29 -12.13
CA ARG A 211 -1.51 18.86 -11.82
C ARG A 211 -2.87 18.50 -11.25
N ALA A 212 -3.48 17.43 -11.76
CA ALA A 212 -4.73 16.86 -11.27
C ALA A 212 -4.52 15.39 -10.88
N GLY A 213 -5.28 14.89 -9.92
CA GLY A 213 -5.08 13.57 -9.31
C GLY A 213 -4.24 13.67 -8.05
N ASP A 214 -3.29 12.76 -7.86
CA ASP A 214 -2.43 12.73 -6.68
C ASP A 214 -1.40 13.84 -6.74
N VAL A 215 -1.37 14.65 -5.68
CA VAL A 215 -0.52 15.82 -5.53
C VAL A 215 0.18 15.77 -4.18
N ASP A 216 1.46 16.10 -4.17
CA ASP A 216 2.21 16.35 -2.95
C ASP A 216 2.20 17.86 -2.66
N LEU A 217 1.48 18.25 -1.61
CA LEU A 217 1.51 19.63 -1.09
C LEU A 217 2.66 19.74 -0.11
N VAL A 218 3.76 20.34 -0.56
CA VAL A 218 4.97 20.55 0.24
C VAL A 218 5.11 22.04 0.51
N GLN A 219 5.18 22.39 1.79
CA GLN A 219 5.39 23.75 2.24
C GLN A 219 6.43 23.76 3.36
N THR A 220 7.61 24.30 3.11
CA THR A 220 8.73 24.29 4.07
C THR A 220 9.27 25.68 4.40
N ASP A 221 8.84 26.70 3.67
CA ASP A 221 9.44 28.04 3.76
C ASP A 221 8.79 28.93 4.85
N PHE A 222 7.71 28.48 5.49
CA PHE A 222 6.97 29.24 6.50
C PHE A 222 7.06 28.53 7.85
N GLN A 223 7.37 29.27 8.92
CA GLN A 223 7.49 28.68 10.24
C GLN A 223 6.12 28.29 10.82
N PHE A 224 5.10 29.11 10.59
CA PHE A 224 3.76 28.92 11.15
C PHE A 224 2.78 28.24 10.16
N ASN A 225 3.30 27.64 9.10
CA ASN A 225 2.54 26.81 8.15
C ASN A 225 3.46 25.86 7.37
N SER A 226 4.33 25.15 8.08
CA SER A 226 5.18 24.12 7.48
C SER A 226 4.45 22.78 7.47
N PHE A 227 4.31 22.14 6.31
CA PHE A 227 3.70 20.82 6.21
C PHE A 227 4.09 20.07 4.93
N THR A 228 3.89 18.76 4.93
CA THR A 228 3.95 17.90 3.75
C THR A 228 2.76 16.96 3.74
N LYS A 229 1.80 17.18 2.83
CA LYS A 229 0.58 16.36 2.72
C LYS A 229 0.46 15.75 1.34
N ARG A 230 0.10 14.46 1.30
CA ARG A 230 -0.25 13.76 0.06
C ARG A 230 -1.76 13.73 -0.09
N VAL A 231 -2.25 14.34 -1.16
CA VAL A 231 -3.68 14.63 -1.36
C VAL A 231 -4.11 14.26 -2.76
N GLN A 232 -5.42 14.12 -2.99
CA GLN A 232 -5.98 13.86 -4.31
C GLN A 232 -6.87 15.02 -4.75
N GLY A 233 -6.45 15.77 -5.76
CA GLY A 233 -7.17 16.96 -6.21
C GLY A 233 -6.51 17.66 -7.38
N ILE A 234 -6.58 18.99 -7.40
CA ILE A 234 -5.98 19.82 -8.43
C ILE A 234 -5.04 20.81 -7.75
N SER A 235 -3.84 20.96 -8.27
CA SER A 235 -2.92 22.04 -7.93
C SER A 235 -2.40 22.72 -9.19
N GLY A 236 -1.95 23.96 -9.05
CA GLY A 236 -1.23 24.65 -10.11
C GLY A 236 -0.37 25.75 -9.54
N THR A 237 0.75 25.98 -10.21
CA THR A 237 1.71 27.04 -9.91
C THR A 237 1.94 27.85 -11.18
N ILE A 238 1.98 29.17 -11.05
CA ILE A 238 2.33 30.09 -12.12
C ILE A 238 3.45 31.01 -11.62
N ASN A 239 4.51 31.11 -12.41
CA ASN A 239 5.63 32.00 -12.22
C ASN A 239 5.53 33.16 -13.22
N PHE A 240 5.92 34.35 -12.79
CA PHE A 240 5.90 35.57 -13.60
C PHE A 240 7.18 36.37 -13.39
N GLY A 241 7.54 37.17 -14.40
CA GLY A 241 8.58 38.19 -14.31
C GLY A 241 9.93 37.78 -14.90
N SER A 242 10.97 38.56 -14.59
CA SER A 242 12.35 38.39 -15.10
C SER A 242 13.25 37.77 -14.03
N GLU A 243 14.53 37.54 -14.34
CA GLU A 243 15.48 37.05 -13.32
C GLU A 243 15.57 37.95 -12.08
N ASP A 244 15.42 39.27 -12.26
CA ASP A 244 15.54 40.28 -11.20
C ASP A 244 14.25 40.51 -10.40
N HIS A 245 13.09 40.17 -11.00
CA HIS A 245 11.76 40.37 -10.42
C HIS A 245 10.93 39.12 -10.66
N ARG A 246 10.87 38.23 -9.68
CA ARG A 246 10.12 36.97 -9.78
C ARG A 246 8.90 37.02 -8.90
N ALA A 247 7.74 36.75 -9.47
CA ALA A 247 6.51 36.51 -8.72
C ALA A 247 6.06 35.08 -8.96
N TYR A 248 5.40 34.47 -7.99
CA TYR A 248 4.75 33.19 -8.16
C TYR A 248 3.41 33.17 -7.43
N ALA A 249 2.49 32.36 -7.93
CA ALA A 249 1.23 32.06 -7.26
C ALA A 249 0.94 30.57 -7.43
N SER A 250 0.60 29.89 -6.35
CA SER A 250 0.15 28.51 -6.38
C SER A 250 -1.17 28.36 -5.63
N ALA A 251 -2.01 27.46 -6.11
CA ALA A 251 -3.24 27.07 -5.43
C ALA A 251 -3.47 25.57 -5.59
N ALA A 252 -4.11 24.97 -4.61
CA ALA A 252 -4.53 23.59 -4.61
C ALA A 252 -5.87 23.42 -3.90
N GLY A 253 -6.69 22.51 -4.43
CA GLY A 253 -7.93 22.06 -3.80
C GLY A 253 -8.02 20.54 -3.96
N ALA A 254 -8.14 19.82 -2.85
CA ALA A 254 -8.04 18.37 -2.86
C ALA A 254 -8.84 17.70 -1.73
N LEU A 255 -8.94 16.37 -1.81
CA LEU A 255 -9.35 15.49 -0.73
C LEU A 255 -8.11 14.93 -0.04
N VAL A 256 -8.15 14.89 1.29
CA VAL A 256 -7.05 14.38 2.11
C VAL A 256 -7.11 12.86 2.13
N ARG A 257 -5.96 12.20 1.94
CA ARG A 257 -5.86 10.73 1.93
C ARG A 257 -5.67 10.12 3.33
N GLY A 258 -5.15 10.89 4.27
CA GLY A 258 -4.90 10.41 5.63
C GLY A 258 -4.57 11.53 6.61
N THR A 259 -4.65 11.21 7.89
CA THR A 259 -4.42 12.15 9.00
C THR A 259 -2.98 12.04 9.48
N PHE A 260 -2.37 13.18 9.85
CA PHE A 260 -1.01 13.23 10.38
C PHE A 260 -0.98 12.73 11.83
N ASN A 261 -0.01 11.89 12.16
CA ASN A 261 0.25 11.48 13.55
C ASN A 261 1.74 11.40 13.86
N ILE A 262 2.06 11.40 15.16
CA ILE A 262 3.41 11.20 15.68
C ILE A 262 3.40 10.12 16.75
N SER A 263 4.03 8.98 16.48
CA SER A 263 4.33 7.99 17.51
C SER A 263 5.68 8.29 18.17
N ARG A 264 5.70 8.41 19.50
CA ARG A 264 6.92 8.62 20.29
C ARG A 264 7.08 7.48 21.29
N PHE A 265 8.24 6.84 21.29
CA PHE A 265 8.57 5.78 22.23
C PHE A 265 10.09 5.67 22.41
N THR A 266 10.51 5.03 23.49
CA THR A 266 11.93 4.71 23.72
C THR A 266 12.22 3.33 23.13
N GLY A 267 13.38 3.19 22.48
CA GLY A 267 13.84 1.90 21.96
C GLY A 267 13.95 0.85 23.07
N GLN A 268 13.88 -0.42 22.70
CA GLN A 268 14.11 -1.54 23.61
C GLN A 268 15.54 -2.07 23.42
N GLU A 269 16.19 -2.48 24.51
CA GLU A 269 17.58 -2.95 24.43
C GLU A 269 17.68 -4.22 23.57
N GLY A 270 18.58 -4.17 22.56
CA GLY A 270 18.78 -5.27 21.64
C GLY A 270 17.53 -5.66 20.84
N ASN A 271 16.60 -4.74 20.55
CA ASN A 271 15.44 -5.00 19.69
C ASN A 271 15.46 -4.07 18.47
N GLN A 272 15.74 -4.63 17.28
CA GLN A 272 15.65 -3.89 16.01
C GLN A 272 14.21 -3.72 15.48
N GLY A 273 13.21 -4.17 16.23
CA GLY A 273 11.81 -4.15 15.82
C GLY A 273 11.31 -5.53 15.36
N PRO A 274 10.06 -5.60 14.90
CA PRO A 274 9.21 -4.48 14.51
C PRO A 274 8.71 -3.64 15.70
N TYR A 275 8.53 -2.34 15.46
CA TYR A 275 7.88 -1.39 16.37
C TYR A 275 6.55 -0.96 15.77
N LYS A 276 5.46 -1.12 16.52
CA LYS A 276 4.10 -0.81 16.08
C LYS A 276 3.82 0.69 16.08
N LEU A 277 3.26 1.19 14.99
CA LEU A 277 2.70 2.53 14.85
C LEU A 277 1.20 2.49 15.18
N THR A 278 0.67 3.58 15.74
CA THR A 278 -0.71 3.67 16.26
C THR A 278 -1.42 4.91 15.75
N GLY A 279 -2.72 4.87 15.49
CA GLY A 279 -3.51 6.07 15.16
C GLY A 279 -3.58 7.08 16.30
N GLN A 280 -4.21 8.24 16.04
CA GLN A 280 -4.33 9.32 17.03
C GLN A 280 -5.07 8.86 18.29
N ASN A 281 -6.04 7.95 18.16
CA ASN A 281 -6.86 7.44 19.27
C ASN A 281 -6.38 6.07 19.77
N GLY A 282 -5.15 5.68 19.43
CA GLY A 282 -4.57 4.39 19.82
C GLY A 282 -4.96 3.23 18.92
N GLU A 283 -5.51 3.48 17.73
CA GLU A 283 -5.83 2.44 16.75
C GLU A 283 -4.56 1.67 16.35
N LEU A 284 -4.61 0.35 16.45
CA LEU A 284 -3.47 -0.51 16.12
C LEU A 284 -3.48 -0.97 14.67
N PHE A 285 -4.66 -0.95 14.03
CA PHE A 285 -4.79 -1.29 12.63
C PHE A 285 -4.86 0.00 11.82
N ILE A 286 -3.69 0.52 11.48
CA ILE A 286 -3.55 1.71 10.65
C ILE A 286 -2.83 1.36 9.35
N LEU A 287 -3.37 1.85 8.23
CA LEU A 287 -2.68 1.81 6.94
C LEU A 287 -1.86 3.08 6.83
N VAL A 288 -0.54 2.94 6.91
CA VAL A 288 0.36 4.09 6.83
C VAL A 288 0.51 4.50 5.37
N VAL A 289 0.27 5.77 5.07
CA VAL A 289 0.40 6.31 3.72
C VAL A 289 1.86 6.17 3.27
N SER A 290 2.08 5.44 2.18
CA SER A 290 3.40 5.13 1.68
C SER A 290 4.27 6.37 1.45
N GLY A 291 5.45 6.40 2.07
CA GLY A 291 6.41 7.50 1.98
C GLY A 291 6.01 8.79 2.69
N SER A 292 4.97 8.77 3.52
CA SER A 292 4.65 9.89 4.41
C SER A 292 5.51 9.94 5.67
N GLU A 293 6.21 8.84 5.99
CA GLU A 293 6.90 8.69 7.26
C GLU A 293 8.24 9.44 7.35
N ARG A 294 8.50 10.03 8.51
CA ARG A 294 9.77 10.64 8.90
C ARG A 294 10.17 10.07 10.25
N VAL A 295 11.18 9.18 10.25
CA VAL A 295 11.71 8.54 11.46
C VAL A 295 12.87 9.36 12.01
N PHE A 296 12.81 9.70 13.29
CA PHE A 296 13.85 10.40 14.04
C PHE A 296 14.31 9.54 15.22
N VAL A 297 15.62 9.47 15.43
CA VAL A 297 16.22 8.86 16.64
C VAL A 297 17.09 9.89 17.35
N ASN A 298 16.73 10.22 18.60
CA ASN A 298 17.34 11.32 19.37
C ASN A 298 17.38 12.65 18.60
N GLY A 299 16.31 12.95 17.85
CA GLY A 299 16.20 14.12 16.98
C GLY A 299 16.92 14.03 15.63
N VAL A 300 17.65 12.94 15.33
CA VAL A 300 18.35 12.76 14.05
C VAL A 300 17.45 12.04 13.05
N PRO A 301 17.17 12.62 11.87
CA PRO A 301 16.37 11.95 10.84
C PRO A 301 17.11 10.75 10.26
N LEU A 302 16.41 9.64 10.07
CA LEU A 302 16.92 8.41 9.50
C LEU A 302 16.49 8.22 8.04
N THR A 303 17.21 7.35 7.33
CA THR A 303 16.96 7.05 5.92
C THR A 303 16.33 5.67 5.73
N ARG A 304 15.26 5.61 4.93
CA ARG A 304 14.55 4.36 4.61
C ARG A 304 15.30 3.53 3.55
N GLY A 305 15.34 2.22 3.74
CA GLY A 305 15.74 1.22 2.76
C GLY A 305 16.45 0.00 3.36
N GLU A 306 16.41 -1.14 2.65
CA GLU A 306 17.07 -2.40 3.07
C GLU A 306 18.57 -2.23 3.36
N ASN A 307 19.24 -1.34 2.62
CA ASN A 307 20.65 -1.00 2.76
C ASN A 307 20.88 0.33 3.52
N ALA A 308 19.83 0.89 4.12
CA ALA A 308 19.85 2.17 4.85
C ALA A 308 19.61 1.93 6.37
N ASP A 309 18.96 2.85 7.08
CA ASP A 309 18.83 2.80 8.54
C ASP A 309 17.61 1.99 9.02
N TYR A 310 16.50 2.03 8.29
CA TYR A 310 15.26 1.31 8.65
C TYR A 310 14.42 0.92 7.42
N VAL A 311 13.46 0.02 7.63
CA VAL A 311 12.39 -0.36 6.71
C VAL A 311 11.05 -0.25 7.43
N ILE A 312 9.96 -0.08 6.69
CA ILE A 312 8.59 0.04 7.21
C ILE A 312 7.68 -0.90 6.43
N ASP A 313 6.81 -1.61 7.15
CA ASP A 313 5.65 -2.29 6.59
C ASP A 313 4.44 -1.35 6.72
N TYR A 314 3.99 -0.83 5.58
CA TYR A 314 2.89 0.14 5.52
C TYR A 314 1.53 -0.45 5.86
N ASN A 315 1.34 -1.75 5.60
CA ASN A 315 0.07 -2.44 5.86
C ASN A 315 -0.03 -2.88 7.31
N ALA A 316 1.08 -3.35 7.89
CA ALA A 316 1.14 -3.68 9.30
C ALA A 316 1.31 -2.43 10.18
N GLY A 317 1.72 -1.29 9.63
CA GLY A 317 2.06 -0.10 10.41
C GLY A 317 3.25 -0.38 11.34
N GLU A 318 4.30 -1.02 10.83
CA GLU A 318 5.43 -1.49 11.64
C GLU A 318 6.78 -0.99 11.10
N VAL A 319 7.66 -0.50 11.97
CA VAL A 319 9.02 -0.06 11.61
C VAL A 319 10.08 -1.03 12.14
N ARG A 320 11.02 -1.43 11.28
CA ARG A 320 12.17 -2.28 11.61
C ARG A 320 13.47 -1.56 11.27
N PHE A 321 14.41 -1.51 12.21
CA PHE A 321 15.74 -0.95 12.01
C PHE A 321 16.69 -1.99 11.42
N THR A 322 17.63 -1.56 10.60
CA THR A 322 18.60 -2.46 9.98
C THR A 322 19.74 -2.80 10.96
N PRO A 323 20.47 -3.92 10.78
CA PRO A 323 21.64 -4.25 11.59
C PRO A 323 22.68 -3.11 11.69
N THR A 324 22.75 -2.26 10.66
CA THR A 324 23.70 -1.14 10.57
C THR A 324 23.33 0.06 11.43
N PHE A 325 22.10 0.12 11.97
CA PHE A 325 21.63 1.13 12.93
C PHE A 325 21.08 0.48 14.22
N PRO A 326 21.95 -0.01 15.14
CA PRO A 326 21.51 -0.71 16.35
C PRO A 326 20.74 0.16 17.34
N ILE A 327 19.49 -0.21 17.61
CA ILE A 327 18.65 0.40 18.66
C ILE A 327 19.06 -0.04 20.07
N THR A 328 18.98 0.89 21.03
CA THR A 328 19.23 0.66 22.47
C THR A 328 18.11 1.24 23.33
N SER A 329 18.05 0.83 24.60
CA SER A 329 17.10 1.30 25.62
C SER A 329 17.15 2.81 25.92
N GLU A 330 18.16 3.52 25.41
CA GLU A 330 18.41 4.94 25.68
C GLU A 330 17.98 5.85 24.51
N MET A 331 17.57 5.25 23.39
CA MET A 331 17.25 5.96 22.16
C MET A 331 15.79 6.38 22.17
N ARG A 332 15.53 7.68 22.01
CA ARG A 332 14.18 8.19 21.78
C ARG A 332 13.85 8.09 20.31
N ILE A 333 12.79 7.39 19.98
CA ILE A 333 12.31 7.19 18.63
C ILE A 333 11.05 8.03 18.47
N SER A 334 11.02 8.88 17.44
CA SER A 334 9.85 9.67 17.07
C SER A 334 9.59 9.47 15.59
N ILE A 335 8.39 9.04 15.26
CA ILE A 335 8.01 8.70 13.89
C ILE A 335 6.78 9.51 13.55
N GLU A 336 6.93 10.44 12.60
CA GLU A 336 5.83 11.22 12.05
C GLU A 336 5.36 10.53 10.77
N TYR A 337 4.06 10.42 10.54
CA TYR A 337 3.52 9.76 9.35
C TYR A 337 2.06 10.16 9.13
N GLN A 338 1.53 9.86 7.96
CA GLN A 338 0.10 9.93 7.68
C GLN A 338 -0.46 8.51 7.68
N TYR A 339 -1.67 8.33 8.21
CA TYR A 339 -2.39 7.07 8.12
C TYR A 339 -3.81 7.27 7.59
N SER A 340 -4.33 6.25 6.92
CA SER A 340 -5.64 6.22 6.27
C SER A 340 -6.74 6.14 7.33
N GLU A 341 -7.14 7.29 7.86
CA GLU A 341 -8.32 7.43 8.73
C GLU A 341 -9.49 7.93 7.87
N ARG A 342 -10.64 7.25 7.92
CA ARG A 342 -11.78 7.58 7.05
C ARG A 342 -13.05 7.78 7.86
N ASN A 343 -13.03 8.63 8.88
CA ASN A 343 -14.24 8.98 9.62
C ASN A 343 -15.14 9.92 8.79
N PHE A 344 -14.58 10.98 8.22
CA PHE A 344 -15.27 11.92 7.33
C PHE A 344 -14.52 12.15 6.02
N THR A 345 -15.23 12.64 5.00
CA THR A 345 -14.58 13.19 3.80
C THR A 345 -13.91 14.52 4.16
N ARG A 346 -12.58 14.54 4.15
CA ARG A 346 -11.78 15.72 4.49
C ARG A 346 -11.32 16.46 3.25
N VAL A 347 -11.68 17.75 3.15
CA VAL A 347 -11.33 18.63 2.03
C VAL A 347 -10.24 19.59 2.47
N ILE A 348 -9.22 19.78 1.62
CA ILE A 348 -8.14 20.73 1.82
C ILE A 348 -8.14 21.78 0.71
N GLY A 349 -7.99 23.04 1.10
CA GLY A 349 -7.74 24.18 0.23
C GLY A 349 -6.44 24.86 0.65
N PHE A 350 -5.54 25.08 -0.29
CA PHE A 350 -4.26 25.74 -0.03
C PHE A 350 -3.97 26.74 -1.14
N ALA A 351 -3.50 27.92 -0.79
CA ALA A 351 -3.00 28.90 -1.73
C ALA A 351 -1.78 29.61 -1.15
N ASN A 352 -0.77 29.85 -1.98
CA ASN A 352 0.35 30.71 -1.65
C ASN A 352 0.71 31.60 -2.83
N GLY A 353 1.38 32.71 -2.53
CA GLY A 353 1.91 33.56 -3.57
C GLY A 353 2.94 34.50 -3.00
N GLY A 354 3.96 34.79 -3.81
CA GLY A 354 5.07 35.62 -3.39
C GLY A 354 5.64 36.47 -4.50
N TYR A 355 6.34 37.50 -4.09
CA TYR A 355 7.08 38.43 -4.94
C TYR A 355 8.49 38.58 -4.39
N LYS A 356 9.49 38.39 -5.25
CA LYS A 356 10.91 38.49 -4.93
C LYS A 356 11.60 39.48 -5.88
N SER A 357 12.36 40.38 -5.27
CA SER A 357 13.27 41.33 -5.91
C SER A 357 14.65 41.22 -5.25
N GLU A 358 15.61 42.04 -5.67
CA GLU A 358 16.96 42.08 -5.09
C GLU A 358 16.96 42.31 -3.57
N LYS A 359 16.11 43.23 -3.07
CA LYS A 359 16.10 43.64 -1.65
C LYS A 359 14.87 43.22 -0.86
N LEU A 360 13.83 42.73 -1.52
CA LEU A 360 12.55 42.46 -0.86
C LEU A 360 11.95 41.17 -1.41
N GLN A 361 11.58 40.28 -0.50
CA GLN A 361 10.76 39.10 -0.74
C GLN A 361 9.54 39.16 0.17
N ILE A 362 8.34 39.07 -0.38
CA ILE A 362 7.08 38.98 0.36
C ILE A 362 6.36 37.73 -0.10
N ASP A 363 5.89 36.91 0.82
CA ASP A 363 5.13 35.71 0.55
C ASP A 363 3.85 35.70 1.42
N THR A 364 2.75 35.19 0.89
CA THR A 364 1.46 35.06 1.59
C THR A 364 0.92 33.67 1.41
N TYR A 365 0.14 33.17 2.36
CA TYR A 365 -0.48 31.86 2.30
C TYR A 365 -1.84 31.81 3.00
N ALA A 366 -2.68 30.91 2.51
CA ALA A 366 -3.93 30.51 3.11
C ALA A 366 -4.03 28.98 3.06
N TYR A 367 -4.45 28.38 4.15
CA TYR A 367 -4.64 26.95 4.32
C TYR A 367 -5.99 26.72 4.98
N THR A 368 -6.75 25.74 4.51
CA THR A 368 -7.97 25.27 5.17
C THR A 368 -8.07 23.77 4.98
N GLU A 369 -8.40 23.06 6.03
CA GLU A 369 -8.67 21.62 6.04
C GLU A 369 -9.92 21.41 6.88
N SER A 370 -10.94 20.75 6.31
CA SER A 370 -12.24 20.65 6.95
C SER A 370 -12.95 19.35 6.60
N ASP A 371 -13.53 18.72 7.61
CA ASP A 371 -14.35 17.53 7.47
C ASP A 371 -15.78 17.87 7.06
N ALA A 372 -16.28 17.20 6.02
CA ALA A 372 -17.65 17.36 5.58
C ALA A 372 -18.62 16.69 6.56
N LYS A 373 -19.29 17.48 7.41
CA LYS A 373 -20.27 17.02 8.43
C LYS A 373 -21.35 16.07 7.87
N ASN A 374 -21.69 16.19 6.60
CA ASN A 374 -22.75 15.44 5.93
C ASN A 374 -22.23 14.27 5.06
N GLN A 375 -20.93 13.95 5.12
CA GLN A 375 -20.32 12.85 4.36
C GLN A 375 -19.40 12.00 5.26
N PRO A 376 -19.96 11.35 6.30
CA PRO A 376 -19.21 10.33 7.02
C PRO A 376 -18.87 9.16 6.08
N LEU A 377 -17.73 8.51 6.33
CA LEU A 377 -17.22 7.43 5.49
C LEU A 377 -17.26 6.08 6.22
N GLN A 378 -16.55 5.94 7.35
CA GLN A 378 -16.52 4.70 8.16
C GLN A 378 -17.57 4.67 9.27
N GLN A 379 -18.00 5.83 9.75
CA GLN A 379 -18.94 5.96 10.88
C GLN A 379 -20.32 6.41 10.39
N ASN A 380 -21.27 5.48 10.26
CA ASN A 380 -22.65 5.86 9.98
C ASN A 380 -23.30 6.43 11.25
N LEU A 381 -23.38 7.76 11.33
CA LEU A 381 -23.98 8.49 12.45
C LEU A 381 -25.51 8.50 12.35
N THR A 382 -26.16 8.07 13.44
CA THR A 382 -27.60 8.27 13.66
C THR A 382 -27.88 9.67 14.23
N GLU A 383 -29.13 10.14 14.18
CA GLU A 383 -29.52 11.43 14.78
C GLU A 383 -29.22 11.48 16.28
N GLU A 384 -29.39 10.36 17.00
CA GLU A 384 -29.05 10.25 18.42
C GLU A 384 -27.54 10.39 18.66
N GLN A 385 -26.71 9.77 17.81
CA GLN A 385 -25.25 9.89 17.89
C GLN A 385 -24.77 11.31 17.54
N VAL A 386 -25.41 11.99 16.58
CA VAL A 386 -25.12 13.40 16.30
C VAL A 386 -25.49 14.29 17.49
N ALA A 387 -26.60 13.99 18.18
CA ALA A 387 -26.97 14.71 19.39
C ALA A 387 -25.97 14.49 20.54
N ILE A 388 -25.40 13.28 20.67
CA ILE A 388 -24.29 12.98 21.61
C ILE A 388 -23.08 13.85 21.25
N LEU A 389 -22.65 13.86 19.98
CA LEU A 389 -21.53 14.68 19.53
C LEU A 389 -21.77 16.18 19.77
N ALA A 390 -22.97 16.69 19.49
CA ALA A 390 -23.29 18.10 19.72
C ALA A 390 -23.30 18.48 21.22
N GLN A 391 -23.60 17.54 22.12
CA GLN A 391 -23.57 17.76 23.57
C GLN A 391 -22.18 17.55 24.19
N ALA A 392 -21.30 16.81 23.51
CA ALA A 392 -19.95 16.51 23.98
C ALA A 392 -19.01 17.74 23.96
N GLY A 393 -19.30 18.76 23.15
CA GLY A 393 -18.36 19.87 22.95
C GLY A 393 -17.06 19.36 22.34
N ASP A 394 -15.93 19.86 22.82
CA ASP A 394 -14.59 19.38 22.41
C ASP A 394 -14.13 18.14 23.22
N ASP A 395 -14.94 17.62 24.15
CA ASP A 395 -14.56 16.50 25.03
C ASP A 395 -14.87 15.13 24.39
N GLU A 396 -13.84 14.50 23.82
CA GLU A 396 -13.92 13.16 23.24
C GLU A 396 -14.41 12.09 24.23
N SER A 397 -14.20 12.24 25.53
CA SER A 397 -14.62 11.24 26.53
C SER A 397 -16.14 11.15 26.67
N LEU A 398 -16.87 12.20 26.25
CA LEU A 398 -18.32 12.27 26.22
C LEU A 398 -18.90 11.78 24.88
N ALA A 399 -18.06 11.63 23.85
CA ALA A 399 -18.44 11.19 22.50
C ALA A 399 -18.56 9.66 22.37
N VAL A 400 -19.30 9.01 23.27
CA VAL A 400 -19.45 7.54 23.30
C VAL A 400 -20.91 7.14 23.09
N ALA A 401 -21.17 6.15 22.25
CA ALA A 401 -22.53 5.63 22.00
C ALA A 401 -22.64 4.10 22.14
N PRO A 402 -23.85 3.57 22.41
CA PRO A 402 -24.13 2.14 22.32
C PRO A 402 -23.81 1.58 20.93
N SER A 403 -23.28 0.35 20.86
CA SER A 403 -22.80 -0.24 19.61
C SER A 403 -23.73 -1.26 18.95
N ALA A 404 -24.77 -1.70 19.66
CA ALA A 404 -25.61 -2.81 19.22
C ALA A 404 -26.59 -2.41 18.12
N VAL A 405 -26.56 -3.16 17.00
CA VAL A 405 -27.46 -2.97 15.85
C VAL A 405 -28.13 -4.30 15.50
N PRO A 406 -29.47 -4.37 15.33
CA PRO A 406 -30.15 -5.57 14.87
C PRO A 406 -29.60 -6.06 13.51
N ASP A 407 -29.38 -7.37 13.35
CA ASP A 407 -28.84 -7.96 12.13
C ASP A 407 -29.47 -9.34 11.86
N SER A 408 -29.42 -9.81 10.61
CA SER A 408 -29.94 -11.13 10.22
C SER A 408 -28.89 -12.22 10.42
N PHE A 409 -29.35 -13.43 10.79
CA PHE A 409 -28.50 -14.62 10.88
C PHE A 409 -27.66 -14.84 9.62
N SER A 410 -26.39 -15.18 9.82
CA SER A 410 -25.45 -15.56 8.77
C SER A 410 -24.31 -16.34 9.43
N GLU A 411 -23.97 -17.49 8.85
CA GLU A 411 -22.82 -18.33 9.28
C GLU A 411 -21.48 -17.56 9.21
N ASN A 412 -21.39 -16.53 8.36
CA ASN A 412 -20.21 -15.66 8.25
C ASN A 412 -20.14 -14.53 9.31
N LYS A 413 -20.99 -14.52 10.36
CA LYS A 413 -21.07 -13.45 11.36
C LYS A 413 -21.09 -14.02 12.79
N ILE A 414 -20.49 -13.28 13.71
CA ILE A 414 -20.66 -13.49 15.16
C ILE A 414 -21.75 -12.53 15.64
N LEU A 415 -22.84 -13.09 16.14
CA LEU A 415 -24.04 -12.35 16.54
C LEU A 415 -24.36 -12.62 18.02
N TYR A 416 -25.12 -11.71 18.62
CA TYR A 416 -25.50 -11.75 20.02
C TYR A 416 -27.01 -11.60 20.17
N THR A 417 -27.60 -12.30 21.12
CA THR A 417 -28.97 -12.02 21.59
C THR A 417 -28.94 -11.02 22.72
N ARG A 418 -29.95 -10.15 22.81
CA ARG A 418 -30.07 -9.12 23.84
C ARG A 418 -30.96 -9.63 24.98
N SER A 419 -30.47 -9.55 26.21
CA SER A 419 -31.19 -9.83 27.45
C SER A 419 -31.00 -8.70 28.45
N VAL A 420 -31.81 -8.67 29.51
CA VAL A 420 -31.66 -7.69 30.61
C VAL A 420 -31.37 -8.44 31.90
N ILE A 421 -30.20 -8.21 32.49
CA ILE A 421 -29.77 -8.83 33.75
C ILE A 421 -29.53 -7.70 34.76
N ASN A 422 -30.20 -7.74 35.91
CA ASN A 422 -30.10 -6.72 36.97
C ASN A 422 -30.33 -5.26 36.50
N GLY A 423 -31.20 -5.07 35.50
CA GLY A 423 -31.50 -3.74 34.94
C GLY A 423 -30.48 -3.19 33.95
N GLN A 424 -29.45 -3.98 33.59
CA GLN A 424 -28.50 -3.65 32.52
C GLN A 424 -28.77 -4.50 31.27
N GLU A 425 -28.63 -3.90 30.09
CA GLU A 425 -28.65 -4.64 28.83
C GLU A 425 -27.38 -5.49 28.70
N VAL A 426 -27.57 -6.77 28.41
CA VAL A 426 -26.52 -7.79 28.29
C VAL A 426 -26.67 -8.51 26.95
N PHE A 427 -25.56 -8.67 26.25
CA PHE A 427 -25.45 -9.34 24.97
C PHE A 427 -24.78 -10.70 25.15
N THR A 428 -25.45 -11.77 24.74
CA THR A 428 -24.93 -13.15 24.84
C THR A 428 -24.80 -13.75 23.45
N PHE A 429 -23.67 -14.38 23.14
CA PHE A 429 -23.43 -14.98 21.82
C PHE A 429 -24.54 -15.97 21.44
N SER A 430 -25.04 -15.87 20.20
CA SER A 430 -26.07 -16.77 19.66
C SER A 430 -25.93 -16.94 18.15
N GLN A 431 -26.16 -18.16 17.67
CA GLN A 431 -26.23 -18.54 16.26
C GLN A 431 -27.61 -19.15 15.91
N ASP A 432 -28.64 -18.94 16.76
CA ASP A 432 -29.98 -19.44 16.45
C ASP A 432 -30.69 -18.49 15.46
N PRO A 433 -31.03 -18.94 14.23
CA PRO A 433 -31.73 -18.11 13.26
C PRO A 433 -33.15 -17.70 13.69
N ASN A 434 -33.68 -18.28 14.77
CA ASN A 434 -35.01 -17.97 15.31
C ASN A 434 -34.98 -16.89 16.41
N GLU A 435 -33.80 -16.47 16.88
CA GLU A 435 -33.65 -15.40 17.88
C GLU A 435 -33.54 -14.01 17.24
N GLU A 436 -33.80 -12.97 18.03
CA GLU A 436 -33.49 -11.59 17.62
C GLU A 436 -31.99 -11.34 17.81
N LEU A 437 -31.27 -11.28 16.70
CA LEU A 437 -29.82 -11.19 16.69
C LEU A 437 -29.34 -9.75 16.49
N PHE A 438 -28.25 -9.42 17.18
CA PHE A 438 -27.60 -8.13 17.18
C PHE A 438 -26.13 -8.29 16.80
N ASN A 439 -25.66 -7.39 15.93
CA ASN A 439 -24.25 -7.15 15.71
C ASN A 439 -23.77 -6.14 16.75
N VAL A 440 -22.85 -6.56 17.62
CA VAL A 440 -22.38 -5.77 18.77
C VAL A 440 -20.88 -5.59 18.68
N ARG A 441 -20.41 -4.35 18.76
CA ARG A 441 -18.97 -4.05 18.85
C ARG A 441 -18.57 -3.83 20.29
N PHE A 442 -17.51 -4.52 20.72
CA PHE A 442 -16.97 -4.39 22.07
C PHE A 442 -15.67 -3.57 22.02
N SER A 443 -15.64 -2.48 22.77
CA SER A 443 -14.45 -1.62 22.90
C SER A 443 -13.74 -1.93 24.21
N PHE A 444 -12.41 -1.95 24.19
CA PHE A 444 -11.60 -2.10 25.39
C PHE A 444 -11.67 -0.81 26.21
N VAL A 445 -12.14 -0.91 27.46
CA VAL A 445 -12.35 0.24 28.36
C VAL A 445 -11.36 0.24 29.54
N GLY A 446 -10.38 -0.67 29.52
CA GLY A 446 -9.44 -0.89 30.61
C GLY A 446 -9.89 -1.96 31.60
N GLN A 447 -8.93 -2.54 32.30
CA GLN A 447 -9.17 -3.61 33.27
C GLN A 447 -10.07 -3.12 34.42
N GLY A 448 -11.21 -3.79 34.65
CA GLY A 448 -12.14 -3.46 35.73
C GLY A 448 -13.11 -2.31 35.42
N ASN A 449 -13.10 -1.80 34.19
CA ASN A 449 -14.01 -0.75 33.72
C ASN A 449 -15.11 -1.27 32.79
N GLY A 450 -15.13 -2.58 32.50
CA GLY A 450 -16.08 -3.22 31.59
C GLY A 450 -16.77 -4.44 32.20
N ASN A 451 -17.83 -4.91 31.57
CA ASN A 451 -18.58 -6.11 31.99
C ASN A 451 -18.42 -7.29 31.02
N TYR A 452 -17.44 -7.23 30.12
CA TYR A 452 -17.17 -8.29 29.16
C TYR A 452 -15.72 -8.71 29.14
N VAL A 453 -15.49 -9.99 28.85
CA VAL A 453 -14.16 -10.62 28.65
C VAL A 453 -14.16 -11.42 27.35
N LEU A 454 -13.00 -11.55 26.72
CA LEU A 454 -12.82 -12.34 25.49
C LEU A 454 -12.70 -13.85 25.84
N ILE A 455 -13.48 -14.73 25.20
CA ILE A 455 -13.46 -16.19 25.47
C ILE A 455 -12.84 -17.00 24.33
N ASN A 456 -13.15 -16.67 23.07
CA ASN A 456 -12.75 -17.45 21.91
C ASN A 456 -12.01 -16.58 20.89
N ASP A 457 -10.76 -16.93 20.62
CA ASP A 457 -9.83 -16.33 19.66
C ASP A 457 -9.56 -17.21 18.42
N GLN A 458 -10.19 -18.40 18.33
CA GLN A 458 -9.99 -19.37 17.24
C GLN A 458 -11.06 -19.27 16.14
N ALA A 459 -12.18 -18.63 16.42
CA ALA A 459 -13.20 -18.30 15.42
C ALA A 459 -12.72 -17.15 14.51
N ILE A 460 -13.35 -16.98 13.34
CA ILE A 460 -13.05 -15.85 12.44
C ILE A 460 -13.24 -14.45 13.07
N ALA A 461 -13.96 -14.34 14.19
CA ALA A 461 -14.05 -13.12 14.97
C ALA A 461 -14.17 -13.39 16.47
N ASN A 462 -13.73 -12.42 17.28
CA ASN A 462 -13.71 -12.47 18.74
C ASN A 462 -15.12 -12.67 19.34
N ILE A 463 -15.24 -13.62 20.27
CA ILE A 463 -16.47 -13.85 21.05
C ILE A 463 -16.28 -13.34 22.48
N TYR A 464 -17.20 -12.49 22.93
CA TYR A 464 -17.17 -11.86 24.26
C TYR A 464 -18.21 -12.48 25.20
N GLU A 465 -17.82 -12.79 26.43
CA GLU A 465 -18.74 -13.17 27.51
C GLU A 465 -19.08 -11.97 28.37
N TYR A 466 -20.32 -11.94 28.84
CA TYR A 466 -20.70 -11.09 29.95
C TYR A 466 -20.20 -11.66 31.28
N VAL A 467 -19.54 -10.83 32.09
CA VAL A 467 -19.16 -11.11 33.47
C VAL A 467 -19.89 -10.14 34.39
N ALA A 468 -20.69 -10.69 35.30
CA ALA A 468 -21.48 -9.87 36.21
C ALA A 468 -20.60 -9.04 37.16
N PRO A 469 -20.92 -7.76 37.41
CA PRO A 469 -20.24 -6.94 38.41
C PRO A 469 -20.33 -7.54 39.82
N VAL A 470 -19.25 -7.41 40.61
CA VAL A 470 -19.23 -7.79 42.02
C VAL A 470 -19.37 -6.51 42.87
N ASN A 471 -20.44 -6.41 43.66
CA ASN A 471 -20.76 -5.20 44.46
C ASN A 471 -20.85 -3.91 43.64
N GLY A 472 -21.24 -3.99 42.36
CA GLY A 472 -21.33 -2.84 41.46
C GLY A 472 -20.00 -2.45 40.78
N ILE A 473 -18.90 -3.17 41.04
CA ILE A 473 -17.62 -2.96 40.37
C ILE A 473 -17.52 -3.90 39.17
N PRO A 474 -17.35 -3.38 37.93
CA PRO A 474 -17.15 -4.19 36.74
C PRO A 474 -15.95 -5.13 36.88
N GLN A 475 -16.05 -6.36 36.34
CA GLN A 475 -14.99 -7.37 36.45
C GLN A 475 -14.30 -7.67 35.11
N GLY A 476 -14.86 -7.21 34.01
CA GLY A 476 -14.31 -7.34 32.67
C GLY A 476 -13.49 -6.12 32.25
N ASN A 477 -13.07 -6.15 30.98
CA ASN A 477 -12.23 -5.13 30.36
C ASN A 477 -12.79 -4.59 29.04
N PHE A 478 -13.95 -5.09 28.62
CA PHE A 478 -14.68 -4.63 27.44
C PHE A 478 -16.11 -4.15 27.76
N ALA A 479 -16.63 -3.24 26.93
CA ALA A 479 -18.01 -2.75 26.99
C ALA A 479 -18.63 -2.63 25.58
N PRO A 480 -19.96 -2.82 25.42
CA PRO A 480 -20.67 -2.77 24.14
C PRO A 480 -20.93 -1.32 23.69
N VAL A 481 -19.87 -0.54 23.58
CA VAL A 481 -19.88 0.87 23.19
C VAL A 481 -18.92 1.13 22.05
N VAL A 482 -19.14 2.20 21.31
CA VAL A 482 -18.25 2.72 20.26
C VAL A 482 -17.89 4.18 20.53
N GLN A 483 -16.63 4.52 20.29
CA GLN A 483 -16.18 5.91 20.24
C GLN A 483 -16.74 6.57 18.96
N LEU A 484 -17.32 7.76 19.11
CA LEU A 484 -17.77 8.59 18.00
C LEU A 484 -16.71 9.65 17.71
N PHE A 485 -16.50 9.96 16.43
CA PHE A 485 -15.60 11.02 16.00
C PHE A 485 -16.40 12.23 15.52
N ALA A 486 -16.01 13.42 15.95
CA ALA A 486 -16.57 14.69 15.48
C ALA A 486 -15.86 15.16 14.19
N PRO A 487 -16.55 15.88 13.29
CA PRO A 487 -15.92 16.51 12.15
C PRO A 487 -15.13 17.75 12.62
N GLU A 488 -13.90 17.91 12.14
CA GLU A 488 -12.97 18.99 12.53
C GLU A 488 -12.77 20.04 11.41
N GLN A 489 -12.21 21.21 11.77
CA GLN A 489 -11.77 22.24 10.82
C GLN A 489 -10.56 23.03 11.31
N LEU A 490 -9.48 23.06 10.52
CA LEU A 490 -8.32 23.94 10.73
C LEU A 490 -8.19 24.93 9.57
N THR A 491 -8.08 26.22 9.85
CA THR A 491 -7.80 27.26 8.84
C THR A 491 -6.67 28.16 9.31
N ILE A 492 -5.71 28.45 8.43
CA ILE A 492 -4.55 29.29 8.72
C ILE A 492 -4.38 30.31 7.59
N PHE A 493 -4.14 31.57 7.95
CA PHE A 493 -3.75 32.63 7.01
C PHE A 493 -2.49 33.32 7.51
N GLY A 494 -1.54 33.61 6.63
CA GLY A 494 -0.31 34.28 7.04
C GLY A 494 0.44 34.99 5.92
N ALA A 495 1.39 35.81 6.35
CA ALA A 495 2.26 36.59 5.48
C ALA A 495 3.68 36.61 6.04
N LYS A 496 4.67 36.49 5.16
CA LYS A 496 6.10 36.51 5.44
C LYS A 496 6.76 37.59 4.60
N ALA A 497 7.73 38.31 5.17
CA ALA A 497 8.55 39.25 4.43
C ALA A 497 10.03 39.16 4.83
N ASN A 498 10.92 39.04 3.85
CA ASN A 498 12.36 39.21 4.00
C ASN A 498 12.78 40.50 3.30
N TYR A 499 13.36 41.44 4.05
CA TYR A 499 13.77 42.74 3.57
C TYR A 499 15.25 42.98 3.87
N GLN A 500 16.03 43.34 2.85
CA GLN A 500 17.44 43.68 2.92
C GLN A 500 17.61 45.19 2.67
N PRO A 501 17.37 46.06 3.68
CA PRO A 501 17.46 47.51 3.52
C PRO A 501 18.88 47.97 3.12
N PHE A 502 19.89 47.30 3.65
CA PHE A 502 21.32 47.55 3.42
C PHE A 502 22.03 46.25 3.08
N GLU A 503 23.19 46.31 2.45
CA GLU A 503 23.95 45.10 2.06
C GLU A 503 24.23 44.15 3.23
N LYS A 504 24.37 44.69 4.45
CA LYS A 504 24.75 43.97 5.68
C LYS A 504 23.59 43.69 6.64
N THR A 505 22.35 43.98 6.26
CA THR A 505 21.20 43.90 7.18
C THR A 505 20.07 43.11 6.53
N ILE A 506 19.59 42.06 7.19
CA ILE A 506 18.43 41.27 6.76
C ILE A 506 17.39 41.33 7.88
N ILE A 507 16.16 41.69 7.53
CA ILE A 507 15.00 41.68 8.41
C ILE A 507 14.03 40.63 7.87
N ALA A 508 13.67 39.65 8.67
CA ALA A 508 12.69 38.62 8.34
C ALA A 508 11.50 38.73 9.29
N THR A 509 10.28 38.71 8.78
CA THR A 509 9.08 38.70 9.62
C THR A 509 8.05 37.72 9.07
N GLU A 510 7.27 37.12 9.94
CA GLU A 510 6.12 36.28 9.60
C GLU A 510 4.99 36.55 10.57
N ILE A 511 3.76 36.68 10.09
CA ILE A 511 2.55 36.77 10.90
C ILE A 511 1.54 35.74 10.40
N ALA A 512 0.85 35.08 11.31
CA ALA A 512 -0.13 34.06 11.01
C ALA A 512 -1.31 34.13 11.99
N ALA A 513 -2.50 33.77 11.52
CA ALA A 513 -3.69 33.58 12.34
C ALA A 513 -4.31 32.22 12.00
N SER A 514 -4.84 31.54 13.01
CA SER A 514 -5.48 30.22 12.86
C SER A 514 -6.88 30.20 13.47
N ASN A 515 -7.74 29.34 12.93
CA ASN A 515 -9.03 28.98 13.49
C ASN A 515 -9.17 27.44 13.45
N ASN A 516 -9.12 26.79 14.62
CA ASN A 516 -9.20 25.35 14.80
C ASN A 516 -10.47 25.00 15.58
N ASP A 517 -11.40 24.27 14.97
CA ASP A 517 -12.68 23.81 15.53
C ASP A 517 -12.64 22.28 15.58
N LEU A 518 -12.66 21.71 16.79
CA LEU A 518 -12.52 20.26 17.03
C LEU A 518 -13.85 19.52 16.91
N ASN A 519 -14.99 20.22 17.01
CA ASN A 519 -16.29 19.62 16.87
C ASN A 519 -17.28 20.55 16.19
N ARG A 520 -17.36 20.43 14.87
CA ARG A 520 -18.27 21.27 14.11
C ARG A 520 -19.75 20.94 14.35
N PHE A 521 -20.14 19.89 15.08
CA PHE A 521 -21.54 19.67 15.47
C PHE A 521 -21.97 20.47 16.70
N SER A 522 -21.01 21.01 17.45
CA SER A 522 -21.21 21.76 18.68
C SER A 522 -20.97 23.27 18.46
N GLU A 523 -21.58 24.10 19.31
CA GLU A 523 -21.21 25.51 19.51
C GLU A 523 -20.62 25.72 20.93
N LEU A 524 -20.57 24.66 21.74
CA LEU A 524 -19.90 24.68 23.03
C LEU A 524 -18.38 24.76 22.81
N ASP A 525 -17.70 25.50 23.68
CA ASP A 525 -16.24 25.65 23.73
C ASP A 525 -15.56 26.45 22.60
N ASP A 526 -16.30 26.94 21.59
CA ASP A 526 -15.80 27.71 20.44
C ASP A 526 -14.99 29.01 20.74
N GLU A 527 -14.92 29.45 21.99
CA GLU A 527 -14.18 30.66 22.40
C GLU A 527 -12.65 30.51 22.27
N ASN A 528 -12.13 29.27 22.31
CA ASN A 528 -10.70 28.94 22.22
C ASN A 528 -10.24 28.56 20.79
N ASN A 529 -11.10 28.70 19.77
CA ASN A 529 -10.77 28.23 18.42
C ASN A 529 -9.72 29.11 17.70
N ARG A 530 -9.51 30.37 18.12
CA ARG A 530 -8.78 31.39 17.33
C ARG A 530 -7.49 31.86 17.99
N GLY A 531 -6.38 31.69 17.28
CA GLY A 531 -5.05 32.11 17.73
C GLY A 531 -4.26 32.92 16.70
N ILE A 532 -3.26 33.68 17.17
CA ILE A 532 -2.30 34.42 16.34
C ILE A 532 -0.84 34.02 16.65
N ALA A 533 0.02 34.07 15.64
CA ALA A 533 1.46 33.90 15.79
C ALA A 533 2.23 34.98 15.00
N ALA A 534 3.38 35.39 15.52
CA ALA A 534 4.23 36.41 14.91
C ALA A 534 5.71 36.07 15.11
N LYS A 535 6.53 36.44 14.14
CA LYS A 535 7.98 36.31 14.16
C LYS A 535 8.63 37.57 13.63
N LEU A 536 9.69 38.01 14.31
CA LEU A 536 10.58 39.08 13.88
C LEU A 536 12.03 38.64 14.07
N GLY A 537 12.78 38.56 12.98
CA GLY A 537 14.20 38.28 12.91
C GLY A 537 14.97 39.44 12.31
N VAL A 538 16.10 39.81 12.90
CA VAL A 538 17.04 40.81 12.38
C VAL A 538 18.44 40.19 12.43
N ALA A 539 19.13 40.20 11.29
CA ALA A 539 20.53 39.81 11.18
C ALA A 539 21.35 40.97 10.63
N GLN A 540 22.44 41.32 11.32
CA GLN A 540 23.33 42.41 10.98
C GLN A 540 24.78 41.90 10.93
N THR A 541 25.40 41.98 9.77
CA THR A 541 26.85 41.76 9.63
C THR A 541 27.57 42.99 10.21
N LEU A 542 28.22 42.80 11.35
CA LEU A 542 28.94 43.85 12.08
C LEU A 542 30.30 44.16 11.42
N PHE A 543 30.98 43.11 10.98
CA PHE A 543 32.29 43.20 10.34
C PHE A 543 32.43 42.08 9.31
N GLU A 544 33.08 42.40 8.19
CA GLU A 544 33.45 41.47 7.14
C GLU A 544 34.72 41.99 6.45
N ASP A 545 35.76 41.17 6.33
CA ASP A 545 37.02 41.53 5.67
C ASP A 545 37.30 40.75 4.37
N LYS A 546 38.47 41.02 3.77
CA LYS A 546 38.91 40.39 2.51
C LYS A 546 39.34 38.93 2.66
N ASP A 547 39.64 38.47 3.87
CA ASP A 547 40.02 37.09 4.19
C ASP A 547 38.79 36.25 4.58
N ASN A 548 37.58 36.70 4.24
CA ASN A 548 36.29 36.10 4.58
C ASN A 548 36.10 35.91 6.09
N VAL A 549 36.68 36.79 6.91
CA VAL A 549 36.37 36.85 8.34
C VAL A 549 35.12 37.69 8.52
N SER A 550 34.06 37.12 9.09
CA SER A 550 32.80 37.82 9.32
C SER A 550 32.26 37.58 10.73
N LEU A 551 31.65 38.64 11.27
CA LEU A 551 30.89 38.60 12.52
C LEU A 551 29.48 39.11 12.25
N THR A 552 28.48 38.27 12.47
CA THR A 552 27.06 38.59 12.28
C THR A 552 26.35 38.51 13.63
N ALA A 553 25.64 39.58 14.00
CA ALA A 553 24.74 39.58 15.14
C ALA A 553 23.32 39.29 14.67
N ARG A 554 22.56 38.49 15.42
CA ARG A 554 21.17 38.17 15.11
C ARG A 554 20.28 38.28 16.35
N ALA A 555 19.05 38.72 16.14
CA ALA A 555 18.00 38.73 17.15
C ALA A 555 16.72 38.19 16.50
N ASN A 556 16.07 37.22 17.13
CA ASN A 556 14.79 36.67 16.70
C ASN A 556 13.83 36.68 17.88
N VAL A 557 12.57 37.01 17.62
CA VAL A 557 11.47 36.94 18.60
C VAL A 557 10.29 36.29 17.91
N ASP A 558 9.83 35.18 18.46
CA ASP A 558 8.64 34.46 18.05
C ASP A 558 7.59 34.61 19.17
N TYR A 559 6.35 34.92 18.82
CA TYR A 559 5.20 34.93 19.71
C TYR A 559 4.14 33.99 19.13
N VAL A 560 3.63 33.07 19.94
CA VAL A 560 2.57 32.13 19.56
C VAL A 560 1.51 32.18 20.65
N GLN A 561 0.31 32.65 20.31
CA GLN A 561 -0.81 32.64 21.25
C GLN A 561 -1.19 31.19 21.61
N GLU A 562 -1.70 30.97 22.81
CA GLU A 562 -2.14 29.66 23.32
C GLU A 562 -3.03 28.88 22.33
N ASP A 563 -4.00 29.56 21.72
CA ASP A 563 -4.99 28.98 20.81
C ASP A 563 -4.49 28.86 19.35
N PHE A 564 -3.22 29.18 19.06
CA PHE A 564 -2.71 29.11 17.70
C PHE A 564 -2.33 27.68 17.32
N GLN A 565 -2.98 27.15 16.28
CA GLN A 565 -2.74 25.81 15.78
C GLN A 565 -2.04 25.85 14.41
N ASN A 566 -0.97 25.07 14.27
CA ASN A 566 -0.25 24.85 13.02
C ASN A 566 -0.62 23.48 12.41
N VAL A 567 -0.38 23.28 11.10
CA VAL A 567 -0.68 22.02 10.41
C VAL A 567 0.21 20.87 10.90
N GLU A 568 1.52 21.14 11.04
CA GLU A 568 2.49 20.25 11.67
C GLU A 568 3.26 21.03 12.75
N ARG A 569 4.29 20.43 13.35
CA ARG A 569 5.13 21.07 14.37
C ARG A 569 5.74 22.40 13.89
N VAL A 570 5.73 23.43 14.75
CA VAL A 570 6.41 24.72 14.51
C VAL A 570 7.92 24.60 14.70
N TYR A 571 8.34 23.84 15.71
CA TYR A 571 9.75 23.69 16.09
C TYR A 571 10.28 22.28 15.79
N ASN A 572 11.56 22.04 16.06
CA ASN A 572 12.20 20.74 15.87
C ASN A 572 11.57 19.65 16.79
N ILE A 573 11.71 18.37 16.42
CA ILE A 573 11.03 17.25 17.11
C ILE A 573 11.37 17.11 18.59
N GLU A 574 12.55 17.60 19.01
CA GLU A 574 13.02 17.53 20.39
C GLU A 574 12.72 18.83 21.17
N PHE A 575 12.03 19.83 20.60
CA PHE A 575 11.85 21.16 21.21
C PHE A 575 11.33 21.10 22.65
N ASN A 576 10.27 20.34 22.91
CA ASN A 576 9.70 20.22 24.27
C ASN A 576 10.72 19.66 25.26
N ARG A 577 11.50 18.65 24.85
CA ARG A 577 12.56 18.06 25.69
C ARG A 577 13.74 19.02 25.87
N ASP A 578 14.12 19.70 24.80
CA ASP A 578 15.18 20.71 24.76
C ASP A 578 14.96 21.87 25.76
N TRP A 579 13.71 22.04 26.22
CA TRP A 579 13.25 23.01 27.20
C TRP A 579 12.63 22.38 28.47
N ASN A 580 12.60 21.06 28.62
CA ASN A 580 11.89 20.37 29.71
C ASN A 580 10.41 20.83 29.90
N LEU A 581 9.69 21.11 28.81
CA LEU A 581 8.28 21.49 28.87
C LEU A 581 7.42 20.30 29.29
N ASN A 582 6.50 20.51 30.23
CA ASN A 582 5.58 19.48 30.73
C ASN A 582 4.13 20.01 30.71
N ASN A 583 3.49 19.96 29.53
CA ASN A 583 2.14 20.47 29.28
C ASN A 583 1.93 21.89 29.79
N GLU A 584 2.83 22.79 29.39
CA GLU A 584 2.76 24.21 29.74
C GLU A 584 1.59 24.88 29.00
N SER A 585 0.84 25.73 29.71
CA SER A 585 -0.32 26.47 29.19
C SER A 585 0.03 27.93 28.93
N GLY A 586 -0.79 28.63 28.15
CA GLY A 586 -0.61 30.07 27.89
C GLY A 586 0.16 30.40 26.62
N SER A 587 0.18 31.70 26.28
CA SER A 587 0.88 32.18 25.09
C SER A 587 2.39 32.07 25.25
N GLN A 588 3.07 31.60 24.21
CA GLN A 588 4.50 31.38 24.13
C GLN A 588 5.24 32.60 23.57
N LEU A 589 6.28 33.06 24.26
CA LEU A 589 7.24 34.04 23.77
C LEU A 589 8.64 33.40 23.72
N TYR A 590 9.23 33.30 22.53
CA TYR A 590 10.55 32.71 22.31
C TYR A 590 11.51 33.72 21.68
N SER A 591 12.47 34.19 22.45
CA SER A 591 13.48 35.17 22.02
C SER A 591 14.86 34.53 21.89
N THR A 592 15.57 34.79 20.80
CA THR A 592 16.94 34.29 20.55
C THR A 592 17.84 35.42 20.09
N THR A 593 18.92 35.71 20.83
CA THR A 593 19.99 36.61 20.41
C THR A 593 21.26 35.81 20.17
N GLY A 594 21.98 36.06 19.08
CA GLY A 594 23.18 35.29 18.76
C GLY A 594 24.27 36.08 18.05
N LEU A 595 25.49 35.54 18.15
CA LEU A 595 26.69 36.03 17.47
C LEU A 595 27.29 34.88 16.66
N ASP A 596 27.35 35.06 15.35
CA ASP A 596 27.91 34.11 14.40
C ASP A 596 29.27 34.62 13.92
N PHE A 597 30.34 33.91 14.28
CA PHE A 597 31.70 34.23 13.86
C PHE A 597 32.21 33.18 12.87
N LYS A 598 32.70 33.65 11.73
CA LYS A 598 33.18 32.80 10.63
C LYS A 598 34.54 33.29 10.14
N VAL A 599 35.45 32.35 9.91
CA VAL A 599 36.77 32.55 9.29
C VAL A 599 36.83 31.62 8.08
N ASP A 600 36.44 32.15 6.92
CA ASP A 600 36.34 31.41 5.66
C ASP A 600 35.63 30.05 5.82
N SER A 601 36.27 28.95 5.38
CA SER A 601 35.85 27.57 5.53
C SER A 601 36.54 26.87 6.72
N THR A 602 37.44 27.57 7.42
CA THR A 602 38.31 27.00 8.45
C THR A 602 37.64 26.94 9.81
N PHE A 603 36.93 27.98 10.23
CA PHE A 603 36.31 28.04 11.54
C PHE A 603 34.96 28.73 11.48
N THR A 604 33.95 28.13 12.10
CA THR A 604 32.62 28.71 12.28
C THR A 604 32.19 28.43 13.71
N THR A 605 31.71 29.45 14.41
CA THR A 605 31.13 29.30 15.75
C THR A 605 29.94 30.22 15.91
N SER A 606 28.97 29.78 16.67
CA SER A 606 27.76 30.52 16.97
C SER A 606 27.44 30.38 18.45
N TYR A 607 27.29 31.53 19.11
CA TYR A 607 26.77 31.62 20.47
C TYR A 607 25.35 32.17 20.41
N GLU A 608 24.42 31.50 21.09
CA GLU A 608 23.03 31.90 21.23
C GLU A 608 22.69 32.05 22.71
N PHE A 609 22.04 33.15 23.05
CA PHE A 609 21.26 33.32 24.26
C PHE A 609 19.78 33.25 23.89
N GLN A 610 19.05 32.34 24.53
CA GLN A 610 17.67 32.05 24.23
C GLN A 610 16.83 32.21 25.50
N LEU A 611 15.63 32.76 25.36
CA LEU A 611 14.65 32.95 26.43
C LEU A 611 13.31 32.42 25.94
N LEU A 612 12.67 31.56 26.72
CA LEU A 612 11.36 30.99 26.42
C LEU A 612 10.44 31.22 27.62
N GLU A 613 9.27 31.80 27.37
CA GLU A 613 8.25 32.05 28.38
C GLU A 613 6.89 31.53 27.88
N PHE A 614 6.14 30.86 28.75
CA PHE A 614 4.71 30.61 28.58
C PHE A 614 3.97 31.43 29.64
N SER A 615 2.89 32.09 29.23
CA SER A 615 2.17 33.07 30.06
C SER A 615 1.84 32.50 31.45
N ASP A 616 2.53 32.99 32.48
CA ASP A 616 2.41 32.60 33.89
C ASP A 616 2.66 31.10 34.23
N SER A 617 3.06 30.26 33.27
CA SER A 617 3.28 28.82 33.50
C SER A 617 4.75 28.41 33.51
N TYR A 618 5.59 29.04 32.68
CA TYR A 618 6.98 28.63 32.46
C TYR A 618 7.88 29.81 32.08
N SER A 619 9.11 29.84 32.60
CA SER A 619 10.18 30.72 32.15
C SER A 619 11.51 29.95 32.12
N GLY A 620 12.24 30.06 31.01
CA GLY A 620 13.53 29.41 30.84
C GLY A 620 14.52 30.28 30.08
N ASN A 621 15.79 30.21 30.49
CA ASN A 621 16.91 30.79 29.76
C ASN A 621 17.89 29.69 29.35
N ARG A 622 18.35 29.74 28.10
CA ARG A 622 19.25 28.74 27.53
C ARG A 622 20.42 29.41 26.81
N HIS A 623 21.62 29.03 27.19
CA HIS A 623 22.84 29.36 26.45
C HIS A 623 23.17 28.20 25.53
N ARG A 624 23.46 28.46 24.26
CA ARG A 624 23.90 27.45 23.31
C ARG A 624 25.15 27.90 22.58
N LEU A 625 26.09 26.97 22.42
CA LEU A 625 27.36 27.19 21.75
C LEU A 625 27.59 26.06 20.75
N VAL A 626 27.66 26.39 19.46
CA VAL A 626 27.90 25.41 18.40
C VAL A 626 29.05 25.87 17.52
N GLY A 627 29.89 24.95 17.06
CA GLY A 627 30.95 25.31 16.13
C GLY A 627 31.61 24.15 15.42
N LEU A 628 32.29 24.51 14.34
CA LEU A 628 33.05 23.62 13.47
C LEU A 628 34.41 24.27 13.19
N LEU A 629 35.47 23.54 13.49
CA LEU A 629 36.85 23.81 13.08
C LEU A 629 37.26 22.78 12.04
N SER A 630 37.75 23.22 10.89
CA SER A 630 38.19 22.39 9.78
C SER A 630 39.51 22.94 9.23
N THR A 631 40.63 22.41 9.70
CA THR A 631 41.98 22.74 9.20
C THR A 631 42.56 21.54 8.43
N PRO A 632 43.64 21.72 7.64
CA PRO A 632 44.35 20.60 7.03
C PRO A 632 44.77 19.55 8.09
N GLY A 633 44.01 18.45 8.13
CA GLY A 633 44.26 17.32 9.02
C GLY A 633 43.49 17.32 10.35
N TRP A 634 42.79 18.38 10.75
CA TRP A 634 41.91 18.35 11.93
C TRP A 634 40.50 18.78 11.58
N LYS A 635 39.52 18.04 12.09
CA LYS A 635 38.11 18.44 12.09
C LYS A 635 37.59 18.31 13.51
N ALA A 636 37.10 19.39 14.10
CA ALA A 636 36.47 19.39 15.41
C ALA A 636 35.08 20.00 15.32
N ARG A 637 34.11 19.37 15.98
CA ARG A 637 32.73 19.86 16.13
C ARG A 637 32.41 19.91 17.61
N TYR A 638 31.70 20.93 18.03
CA TYR A 638 31.16 21.02 19.38
C TYR A 638 29.75 21.60 19.36
N ASN A 639 28.90 21.12 20.26
CA ASN A 639 27.56 21.63 20.51
C ASN A 639 27.29 21.51 22.02
N ALA A 640 27.12 22.63 22.70
CA ALA A 640 26.83 22.67 24.12
C ALA A 640 25.58 23.52 24.38
N SER A 641 24.79 23.13 25.37
CA SER A 641 23.65 23.91 25.85
C SER A 641 23.55 23.86 27.37
N LEU A 642 23.23 24.99 27.98
CA LEU A 642 22.95 25.12 29.41
C LEU A 642 21.58 25.77 29.55
N LEU A 643 20.62 25.05 30.10
CA LEU A 643 19.26 25.52 30.33
C LEU A 643 19.00 25.62 31.82
N ASN A 644 18.41 26.74 32.24
CA ASN A 644 17.79 26.91 33.54
C ASN A 644 16.34 27.31 33.31
N SER A 645 15.40 26.61 33.94
CA SER A 645 13.99 26.95 33.85
C SER A 645 13.21 26.72 35.12
N GLU A 646 12.10 27.44 35.23
CA GLU A 646 11.12 27.35 36.30
C GLU A 646 9.74 27.30 35.67
N SER A 647 8.89 26.41 36.17
CA SER A 647 7.47 26.33 35.88
C SER A 647 6.66 26.29 37.17
N ASN A 648 5.33 26.31 37.07
CA ASN A 648 4.45 26.21 38.24
C ASN A 648 4.66 24.94 39.07
N THR A 649 5.17 23.87 38.44
CA THR A 649 5.36 22.58 39.10
C THR A 649 6.82 22.16 39.21
N LEU A 650 7.70 22.63 38.31
CA LEU A 650 9.07 22.14 38.20
C LEU A 650 10.12 23.26 38.19
N SER A 651 11.25 23.03 38.82
CA SER A 651 12.49 23.78 38.61
C SER A 651 13.51 22.85 37.95
N THR A 652 14.08 23.27 36.82
CA THR A 652 14.95 22.42 36.02
C THR A 652 16.29 23.06 35.66
N GLU A 653 17.34 22.23 35.67
CA GLU A 653 18.67 22.55 35.17
C GLU A 653 19.05 21.46 34.16
N PHE A 654 19.27 21.84 32.90
CA PHE A 654 19.54 20.89 31.82
C PHE A 654 20.79 21.27 31.02
N ASN A 655 21.87 20.53 31.29
CA ASN A 655 23.18 20.77 30.72
C ASN A 655 23.55 19.68 29.72
N ARG A 656 24.00 20.06 28.53
CA ARG A 656 24.39 19.13 27.47
C ARG A 656 25.68 19.58 26.80
N ALA A 657 26.51 18.63 26.41
CA ALA A 657 27.63 18.88 25.51
C ALA A 657 27.92 17.66 24.63
N ASP A 658 28.18 17.91 23.36
CA ASP A 658 28.70 16.94 22.39
C ASP A 658 29.94 17.54 21.73
N VAL A 659 31.04 16.80 21.74
CA VAL A 659 32.32 17.21 21.16
C VAL A 659 32.88 16.04 20.36
N ASP A 660 33.23 16.29 19.09
CA ASP A 660 33.77 15.30 18.18
C ASP A 660 35.04 15.85 17.51
N VAL A 661 36.18 15.21 17.75
CA VAL A 661 37.49 15.63 17.22
C VAL A 661 38.11 14.51 16.41
N VAL A 662 38.47 14.80 15.16
CA VAL A 662 39.08 13.87 14.23
C VAL A 662 40.40 14.41 13.71
N LYS A 663 41.45 13.60 13.83
CA LYS A 663 42.78 13.86 13.28
C LYS A 663 43.02 12.95 12.08
N LYS A 664 43.13 13.54 10.89
CA LYS A 664 43.56 12.84 9.67
C LYS A 664 45.09 12.86 9.55
N ILE A 665 45.68 11.69 9.32
CA ILE A 665 47.12 11.44 9.16
C ILE A 665 47.32 10.62 7.87
N LYS A 666 47.51 11.30 6.74
CA LYS A 666 47.56 10.68 5.40
C LYS A 666 46.30 9.85 5.14
N LYS A 667 46.43 8.52 5.00
CA LYS A 667 45.32 7.58 4.81
C LYS A 667 44.69 7.10 6.12
N ASN A 668 45.26 7.42 7.27
CA ASN A 668 44.71 7.03 8.57
C ASN A 668 43.96 8.20 9.21
N TYR A 669 43.05 7.90 10.13
CA TYR A 669 42.43 8.88 10.99
C TYR A 669 42.20 8.30 12.38
N ALA A 670 42.24 9.16 13.39
CA ALA A 670 41.87 8.84 14.76
C ALA A 670 40.86 9.88 15.23
N GLY A 671 39.82 9.44 15.92
CA GLY A 671 38.76 10.30 16.43
C GLY A 671 38.42 10.00 17.88
N ALA A 672 37.96 11.02 18.57
CA ALA A 672 37.39 10.92 19.91
C ALA A 672 36.10 11.74 19.97
N ARG A 673 35.04 11.16 20.51
CA ARG A 673 33.77 11.82 20.77
C ARG A 673 33.44 11.73 22.25
N PHE A 674 33.00 12.85 22.80
CA PHE A 674 32.49 12.97 24.16
C PHE A 674 31.09 13.57 24.11
N GLY A 675 30.14 12.91 24.76
CA GLY A 675 28.78 13.38 24.92
C GLY A 675 28.40 13.36 26.40
N MET A 676 27.72 14.39 26.89
CA MET A 676 27.13 14.39 28.22
C MET A 676 25.77 15.04 28.22
N GLU A 677 24.97 14.62 29.18
CA GLU A 677 23.68 15.20 29.51
C GLU A 677 23.49 15.11 31.02
N ASP A 678 23.08 16.20 31.65
CA ASP A 678 22.72 16.26 33.08
C ASP A 678 21.40 17.03 33.17
N ASN A 679 20.30 16.30 33.34
CA ASN A 679 18.95 16.84 33.50
C ASN A 679 18.47 16.66 34.94
N LYS A 680 18.34 17.77 35.65
CA LYS A 680 17.83 17.80 37.02
C LYS A 680 16.46 18.46 37.00
N GLN A 681 15.44 17.74 37.40
CA GLN A 681 14.09 18.27 37.53
C GLN A 681 13.61 18.10 38.97
N LYS A 682 13.16 19.19 39.59
CA LYS A 682 12.66 19.17 40.97
C LYS A 682 11.27 19.73 41.06
N LEU A 683 10.43 19.12 41.89
CA LEU A 683 9.12 19.68 42.22
C LEU A 683 9.28 20.97 43.03
N VAL A 684 8.63 22.05 42.61
CA VAL A 684 8.69 23.34 43.31
C VAL A 684 8.13 23.22 44.73
N ALA A 685 7.04 22.45 44.91
CA ALA A 685 6.36 22.29 46.20
C ALA A 685 7.19 21.56 47.26
N THR A 686 8.02 20.58 46.88
CA THR A 686 8.74 19.69 47.81
C THR A 686 10.26 19.77 47.69
N ASN A 687 10.77 20.40 46.64
CA ASN A 687 12.19 20.42 46.26
C ASN A 687 12.82 19.02 46.08
N GLN A 688 11.98 18.00 45.85
CA GLN A 688 12.42 16.63 45.56
C GLN A 688 12.60 16.44 44.06
N PHE A 689 13.54 15.58 43.67
CA PHE A 689 13.74 15.25 42.27
C PHE A 689 12.55 14.46 41.72
N THR A 690 12.25 14.66 40.43
CA THR A 690 11.29 13.82 39.70
C THR A 690 11.98 12.57 39.15
N GLY A 691 11.18 11.54 38.86
CA GLY A 691 11.67 10.30 38.21
C GLY A 691 12.36 10.54 36.85
N GLU A 692 12.08 11.67 36.21
CA GLU A 692 12.67 12.08 34.92
C GLU A 692 14.08 12.68 35.06
N SER A 693 14.56 12.90 36.28
CA SER A 693 15.92 13.36 36.52
C SER A 693 16.94 12.28 36.13
N GLN A 694 17.79 12.61 35.16
CA GLN A 694 18.74 11.67 34.58
C GLN A 694 20.04 12.35 34.17
N ARG A 695 21.13 11.59 34.14
CA ARG A 695 22.44 12.05 33.69
C ARG A 695 23.15 10.94 32.93
N PHE A 696 23.85 11.29 31.86
CA PHE A 696 24.76 10.35 31.20
C PHE A 696 26.08 10.97 30.76
N TYR A 697 27.08 10.10 30.66
CA TYR A 697 28.36 10.39 30.03
C TYR A 697 28.67 9.32 29.00
N ASN A 698 28.98 9.74 27.79
CA ASN A 698 29.31 8.89 26.64
C ASN A 698 30.72 9.22 26.14
N TYR A 699 31.58 8.22 26.09
CA TYR A 699 32.95 8.32 25.62
C TYR A 699 33.13 7.38 24.45
N GLU A 700 33.58 7.89 23.31
CA GLU A 700 33.84 7.09 22.12
C GLU A 700 35.23 7.41 21.57
N VAL A 701 35.99 6.37 21.26
CA VAL A 701 37.29 6.46 20.60
C VAL A 701 37.30 5.53 19.41
N TYR A 702 37.82 6.00 18.29
CA TYR A 702 37.87 5.21 17.06
C TYR A 702 39.09 5.52 16.22
N VAL A 703 39.53 4.53 15.48
CA VAL A 703 40.64 4.65 14.53
C VAL A 703 40.23 4.01 13.22
N GLY A 704 40.68 4.60 12.12
CA GLY A 704 40.40 4.05 10.81
C GLY A 704 41.47 4.35 9.79
N ARG A 705 41.37 3.64 8.66
CA ARG A 705 42.29 3.73 7.53
C ARG A 705 41.50 3.66 6.23
N GLY A 706 41.83 4.54 5.29
CA GLY A 706 41.24 4.62 3.97
C GLY A 706 40.38 5.86 3.78
N ASP A 707 39.57 5.83 2.74
CA ASP A 707 38.63 6.88 2.39
C ASP A 707 37.22 6.32 2.57
N THR A 708 36.43 6.96 3.43
CA THR A 708 35.09 6.53 3.83
C THR A 708 34.09 6.49 2.66
N THR A 709 34.43 7.09 1.51
CA THR A 709 33.62 7.03 0.28
C THR A 709 34.01 5.89 -0.67
N SER A 710 35.20 5.31 -0.48
CA SER A 710 35.77 4.26 -1.33
C SER A 710 36.10 2.99 -0.54
N THR A 711 37.33 2.83 -0.05
CA THR A 711 37.79 1.65 0.70
C THR A 711 38.28 2.10 2.06
N PHE A 712 37.71 1.55 3.14
CA PHE A 712 38.10 1.91 4.50
C PHE A 712 37.87 0.79 5.52
N VAL A 713 38.53 0.91 6.66
CA VAL A 713 38.26 0.13 7.89
C VAL A 713 38.25 1.11 9.05
N GLU A 714 37.24 1.03 9.92
CA GLU A 714 37.11 1.79 11.16
C GLU A 714 36.75 0.83 12.29
N VAL A 715 37.48 0.92 13.40
CA VAL A 715 37.18 0.21 14.64
C VAL A 715 37.00 1.23 15.74
N GLY A 716 35.96 1.07 16.55
CA GLY A 716 35.70 1.97 17.66
C GLY A 716 35.18 1.26 18.91
N TYR A 717 35.36 1.95 20.03
CA TYR A 717 34.85 1.57 21.34
C TYR A 717 34.05 2.74 21.90
N ARG A 718 32.85 2.46 22.38
CA ARG A 718 31.97 3.41 23.05
C ARG A 718 31.63 2.90 24.44
N ARG A 719 31.82 3.74 25.44
CA ARG A 719 31.37 3.51 26.81
C ARG A 719 30.35 4.56 27.18
N ARG A 720 29.20 4.12 27.70
CA ARG A 720 28.20 5.02 28.26
C ARG A 720 27.86 4.64 29.68
N ILE A 721 27.67 5.65 30.51
CA ILE A 721 27.28 5.52 31.91
C ILE A 721 25.99 6.32 32.06
N ASN A 722 24.94 5.69 32.60
CA ASN A 722 23.68 6.36 32.87
C ASN A 722 23.40 6.35 34.38
N ASP A 723 23.06 7.52 34.89
CA ASP A 723 22.60 7.78 36.23
C ASP A 723 21.13 8.21 36.16
N SER A 724 20.32 7.78 37.13
CA SER A 724 18.91 8.11 37.25
C SER A 724 18.54 8.22 38.73
N LEU A 725 17.34 8.73 39.03
CA LEU A 725 16.90 8.97 40.39
C LEU A 725 16.66 7.65 41.16
N ARG A 726 17.27 7.52 42.35
CA ARG A 726 17.01 6.45 43.31
C ARG A 726 17.09 6.99 44.72
N SER A 727 16.09 6.70 45.55
CA SER A 727 16.04 7.18 46.94
C SER A 727 16.28 8.70 47.05
N ASN A 728 15.75 9.46 46.08
CA ASN A 728 15.92 10.91 45.93
C ASN A 728 17.38 11.39 45.65
N GLU A 729 18.27 10.50 45.21
CA GLU A 729 19.64 10.82 44.77
C GLU A 729 19.88 10.34 43.33
N ILE A 730 20.60 11.14 42.54
CA ILE A 730 21.00 10.74 41.18
C ILE A 730 22.23 9.84 41.29
N GLN A 731 22.02 8.55 41.05
CA GLN A 731 23.08 7.54 41.11
C GLN A 731 23.06 6.64 39.88
N ARG A 732 24.16 5.93 39.66
CA ARG A 732 24.33 5.04 38.51
C ARG A 732 23.29 3.93 38.53
N VAL A 733 22.62 3.73 37.39
CA VAL A 733 21.65 2.64 37.21
C VAL A 733 22.14 1.59 36.23
N ASN A 734 22.93 1.98 35.23
CA ASN A 734 23.54 1.05 34.29
C ASN A 734 24.77 1.65 33.60
N ALA A 735 25.55 0.78 32.96
CA ALA A 735 26.66 1.17 32.10
C ALA A 735 26.75 0.23 30.90
N SER A 736 27.12 0.76 29.74
CA SER A 736 27.25 -0.02 28.52
C SER A 736 28.63 0.08 27.88
N ASN A 737 29.04 -1.01 27.24
CA ASN A 737 30.27 -1.13 26.47
C ASN A 737 29.92 -1.60 25.06
N ASN A 738 30.27 -0.82 24.05
CA ASN A 738 30.02 -1.15 22.65
C ASN A 738 31.35 -1.22 21.91
N TYR A 739 31.56 -2.28 21.15
CA TYR A 739 32.68 -2.47 20.25
C TYR A 739 32.14 -2.61 18.84
N TYR A 740 32.59 -1.75 17.93
CA TYR A 740 32.08 -1.77 16.57
C TYR A 740 33.20 -1.78 15.51
N LEU A 741 32.86 -2.37 14.37
CA LEU A 741 33.65 -2.42 13.15
C LEU A 741 32.78 -1.91 12.00
N LYS A 742 33.28 -0.91 11.25
CA LYS A 742 32.69 -0.43 10.00
C LYS A 742 33.73 -0.51 8.91
N SER A 743 33.41 -1.18 7.81
CA SER A 743 34.43 -1.46 6.81
C SER A 743 33.85 -1.61 5.40
N GLN A 744 34.59 -1.08 4.44
CA GLN A 744 34.48 -1.35 3.01
C GLN A 744 35.86 -1.84 2.56
N LEU A 745 36.12 -3.15 2.69
CA LEU A 745 37.44 -3.75 2.46
C LEU A 745 37.82 -3.78 0.98
N LEU A 746 36.85 -3.99 0.10
CA LEU A 746 37.03 -4.07 -1.35
C LEU A 746 35.93 -3.28 -2.04
N LYS A 747 36.27 -2.44 -3.01
CA LYS A 747 35.32 -1.72 -3.86
C LYS A 747 35.97 -1.45 -5.22
N ASP A 748 35.79 -2.36 -6.16
CA ASP A 748 36.29 -2.27 -7.53
C ASP A 748 35.24 -2.80 -8.54
N GLN A 749 35.59 -2.90 -9.83
CA GLN A 749 34.67 -3.33 -10.90
C GLN A 749 34.28 -4.82 -10.83
N VAL A 750 35.08 -5.64 -10.14
CA VAL A 750 34.91 -7.10 -10.04
C VAL A 750 34.56 -7.57 -8.63
N SER A 751 34.87 -6.81 -7.57
CA SER A 751 34.67 -7.18 -6.17
C SER A 751 34.15 -6.02 -5.32
N ASN A 752 33.22 -6.32 -4.42
CA ASN A 752 32.71 -5.41 -3.40
C ASN A 752 32.56 -6.20 -2.08
N LEU A 753 33.17 -5.74 -1.00
CA LEU A 753 33.09 -6.34 0.34
C LEU A 753 32.88 -5.25 1.39
N ALA A 754 31.69 -5.23 2.00
CA ALA A 754 31.34 -4.37 3.13
C ALA A 754 31.07 -5.22 4.37
N ILE A 755 31.54 -4.76 5.52
CA ILE A 755 31.38 -5.44 6.82
C ILE A 755 30.99 -4.40 7.87
N TYR A 756 29.93 -4.70 8.60
CA TYR A 756 29.51 -4.01 9.80
C TYR A 756 29.37 -5.03 10.94
N ALA A 757 29.86 -4.70 12.13
CA ALA A 757 29.59 -5.46 13.34
C ALA A 757 29.52 -4.51 14.54
N ASN A 758 28.60 -4.75 15.46
CA ASN A 758 28.46 -4.05 16.72
C ASN A 758 28.11 -5.05 17.82
N TYR A 759 29.00 -5.17 18.80
CA TYR A 759 28.78 -5.95 20.02
C TYR A 759 28.58 -4.99 21.18
N ARG A 760 27.46 -5.10 21.88
CA ARG A 760 27.10 -4.25 23.02
C ARG A 760 26.73 -5.09 24.23
N ARG A 761 27.27 -4.73 25.39
CA ARG A 761 26.85 -5.27 26.70
C ARG A 761 26.37 -4.12 27.58
N LEU A 762 25.12 -4.20 28.02
CA LEU A 762 24.50 -3.33 29.01
C LEU A 762 24.52 -4.03 30.36
N LYS A 763 25.16 -3.41 31.35
CA LYS A 763 25.22 -3.90 32.72
C LYS A 763 24.29 -3.09 33.61
N SER A 764 23.37 -3.74 34.31
CA SER A 764 22.51 -3.11 35.30
C SER A 764 23.20 -3.06 36.67
N GLU A 765 23.00 -1.97 37.42
CA GLU A 765 23.40 -1.88 38.84
C GLU A 765 22.24 -2.23 39.79
N MET A 766 21.05 -2.54 39.26
CA MET A 766 19.88 -2.96 40.06
C MET A 766 19.96 -4.43 40.43
N GLU A 767 19.73 -4.74 41.71
CA GLU A 767 19.52 -6.11 42.17
C GLU A 767 18.26 -6.69 41.48
N ASN A 768 18.39 -7.87 40.85
CA ASN A 768 17.35 -8.59 40.09
C ASN A 768 17.07 -8.14 38.64
N VAL A 769 17.94 -7.33 38.02
CA VAL A 769 17.90 -7.07 36.57
C VAL A 769 19.14 -7.68 35.92
N GLU A 770 18.95 -8.63 35.00
CA GLU A 770 20.05 -9.28 34.30
C GLU A 770 20.77 -8.32 33.33
N ASP A 771 22.04 -8.60 33.06
CA ASP A 771 22.78 -7.92 32.01
C ASP A 771 22.15 -8.26 30.65
N GLU A 772 22.13 -7.29 29.74
CA GLU A 772 21.69 -7.53 28.36
C GLU A 772 22.87 -7.45 27.40
N VAL A 773 22.97 -8.43 26.50
CA VAL A 773 23.97 -8.46 25.44
C VAL A 773 23.25 -8.43 24.09
N SER A 774 23.74 -7.59 23.18
CA SER A 774 23.25 -7.51 21.80
C SER A 774 24.40 -7.56 20.82
N PHE A 775 24.17 -8.28 19.72
CA PHE A 775 25.11 -8.39 18.61
C PHE A 775 24.37 -8.18 17.30
N ASN A 776 24.80 -7.16 16.55
CA ASN A 776 24.27 -6.85 15.24
C ASN A 776 25.42 -6.84 14.23
N SER A 777 25.28 -7.54 13.11
CA SER A 777 26.31 -7.58 12.07
C SER A 777 25.70 -7.71 10.67
N ARG A 778 26.44 -7.23 9.67
CA ARG A 778 26.09 -7.31 8.25
C ARG A 778 27.36 -7.47 7.42
N ILE A 779 27.39 -8.49 6.57
CA ILE A 779 28.45 -8.76 5.60
C ILE A 779 27.81 -8.77 4.22
N LEU A 780 28.28 -7.90 3.33
CA LEU A 780 27.87 -7.85 1.93
C LEU A 780 29.09 -8.14 1.05
N TYR A 781 29.06 -9.24 0.32
CA TYR A 781 30.15 -9.64 -0.57
C TYR A 781 29.62 -9.94 -1.98
N ARG A 782 30.23 -9.31 -2.98
CA ARG A 782 29.95 -9.56 -4.39
C ARG A 782 31.27 -9.72 -5.12
N ARG A 783 31.40 -10.79 -5.92
CA ARG A 783 32.59 -11.02 -6.75
C ARG A 783 32.27 -11.63 -8.11
N LYS A 784 32.98 -11.14 -9.12
CA LYS A 784 33.06 -11.68 -10.48
C LYS A 784 34.39 -12.40 -10.64
N PHE A 785 34.38 -13.69 -10.98
CA PHE A 785 35.58 -14.46 -11.34
C PHE A 785 35.58 -14.76 -12.84
N PHE A 786 36.78 -14.92 -13.40
CA PHE A 786 36.99 -15.27 -14.82
C PHE A 786 36.21 -14.37 -15.80
N GLU A 787 36.27 -13.05 -15.60
CA GLU A 787 35.56 -12.05 -16.41
C GLU A 787 34.02 -12.21 -16.37
N GLY A 788 33.48 -12.64 -15.24
CA GLY A 788 32.03 -12.76 -15.04
C GLY A 788 31.45 -14.12 -15.40
N LYS A 789 32.28 -15.12 -15.75
CA LYS A 789 31.83 -16.51 -15.95
C LYS A 789 31.41 -17.18 -14.65
N ILE A 790 31.90 -16.68 -13.50
CA ILE A 790 31.37 -17.04 -12.19
C ILE A 790 31.01 -15.76 -11.45
N LEU A 791 29.77 -15.67 -10.98
CA LEU A 791 29.27 -14.56 -10.17
C LEU A 791 28.88 -15.11 -8.80
N SER A 792 29.43 -14.53 -7.74
CA SER A 792 29.11 -14.87 -6.35
C SER A 792 28.57 -13.63 -5.64
N ASN A 793 27.40 -13.75 -5.04
CA ASN A 793 26.82 -12.75 -4.15
C ASN A 793 26.53 -13.42 -2.80
N THR A 794 27.01 -12.84 -1.72
CA THR A 794 26.84 -13.32 -0.35
C THR A 794 26.36 -12.18 0.52
N THR A 795 25.29 -12.40 1.27
CA THR A 795 24.81 -11.53 2.34
C THR A 795 24.71 -12.37 3.61
N TYR A 796 25.24 -11.86 4.71
CA TYR A 796 25.07 -12.47 6.03
C TYR A 796 24.73 -11.37 7.03
N GLU A 797 23.68 -11.56 7.81
CA GLU A 797 23.23 -10.63 8.84
C GLU A 797 22.89 -11.38 10.11
N THR A 798 23.16 -10.74 11.23
CA THR A 798 22.68 -11.20 12.54
C THR A 798 22.10 -9.99 13.26
N ASN A 799 20.93 -10.16 13.85
CA ASN A 799 20.16 -9.11 14.50
C ASN A 799 19.62 -9.62 15.83
N SER A 800 19.63 -8.73 16.81
CA SER A 800 18.78 -8.87 17.99
C SER A 800 17.46 -8.14 17.69
N ALA A 801 16.38 -8.89 17.45
CA ALA A 801 15.11 -8.39 16.93
C ALA A 801 13.93 -8.98 17.71
N SER A 802 12.72 -8.79 17.23
CA SER A 802 11.54 -9.49 17.71
C SER A 802 10.71 -10.03 16.56
N ILE A 803 9.96 -11.09 16.84
CA ILE A 803 8.95 -11.64 15.94
C ILE A 803 7.57 -11.28 16.47
N ALA A 804 6.70 -10.80 15.59
CA ALA A 804 5.31 -10.54 15.94
C ALA A 804 4.55 -11.87 15.95
N ARG A 805 3.79 -12.13 17.01
CA ARG A 805 2.75 -13.16 16.94
C ARG A 805 1.63 -12.61 16.07
N GLN A 806 1.48 -13.17 14.87
CA GLN A 806 0.59 -12.58 13.86
C GLN A 806 -0.83 -13.11 13.99
N ASP A 807 -1.76 -12.20 14.20
CA ASP A 807 -3.20 -12.47 14.23
C ASP A 807 -3.80 -12.20 12.84
N PHE A 808 -4.79 -12.98 12.43
CA PHE A 808 -5.46 -12.84 11.14
C PHE A 808 -6.89 -13.38 11.16
N THR A 809 -7.68 -12.98 10.16
CA THR A 809 -9.04 -13.48 9.93
C THR A 809 -9.31 -13.66 8.43
N TYR A 810 -10.42 -14.31 8.09
CA TYR A 810 -10.92 -14.48 6.73
C TYR A 810 -12.19 -13.66 6.51
N VAL A 811 -12.26 -13.00 5.37
CA VAL A 811 -13.43 -12.21 4.95
C VAL A 811 -14.00 -12.81 3.66
N SER A 812 -15.31 -13.03 3.64
CA SER A 812 -16.01 -13.55 2.46
C SER A 812 -16.05 -12.52 1.33
N VAL A 813 -15.81 -12.98 0.10
CA VAL A 813 -15.90 -12.24 -1.15
C VAL A 813 -16.62 -13.08 -2.19
N ASN A 814 -17.04 -12.49 -3.31
CA ASN A 814 -17.70 -13.27 -4.35
C ASN A 814 -16.76 -14.38 -4.87
N PRO A 815 -17.28 -15.59 -5.17
CA PRO A 815 -16.51 -16.68 -5.73
C PRO A 815 -15.66 -16.23 -6.92
N GLY A 816 -14.36 -16.45 -6.81
CA GLY A 816 -13.35 -16.06 -7.79
C GLY A 816 -12.73 -14.70 -7.62
N GLN A 817 -13.10 -13.93 -6.60
CA GLN A 817 -12.39 -12.71 -6.19
C GLN A 817 -11.43 -12.96 -5.01
N GLY A 818 -11.53 -14.12 -4.35
CA GLY A 818 -10.68 -14.51 -3.22
C GLY A 818 -9.50 -15.38 -3.61
N THR A 819 -8.84 -15.94 -2.60
CA THR A 819 -7.76 -16.93 -2.72
C THR A 819 -7.95 -18.16 -1.83
N PHE A 820 -8.87 -18.09 -0.86
CA PHE A 820 -9.18 -19.16 0.07
C PHE A 820 -10.59 -19.70 -0.14
N THR A 821 -10.78 -20.96 0.26
CA THR A 821 -12.08 -21.64 0.37
C THR A 821 -12.23 -22.16 1.80
N TRP A 822 -13.44 -22.12 2.33
CA TRP A 822 -13.78 -22.74 3.60
C TRP A 822 -14.22 -24.19 3.37
N ILE A 823 -13.75 -25.10 4.21
CA ILE A 823 -14.15 -26.50 4.26
C ILE A 823 -14.41 -26.85 5.72
N ASP A 824 -15.69 -27.03 6.07
CA ASP A 824 -16.12 -27.44 7.40
C ASP A 824 -15.63 -28.88 7.69
N TYR A 825 -14.55 -29.00 8.45
CA TYR A 825 -13.90 -30.28 8.75
C TYR A 825 -14.56 -30.96 9.96
N ASN A 826 -15.14 -30.19 10.88
CA ASN A 826 -15.71 -30.70 12.13
C ASN A 826 -17.26 -30.86 12.09
N ASN A 827 -17.92 -30.33 11.06
CA ASN A 827 -19.36 -30.29 10.82
C ASN A 827 -20.16 -29.54 11.91
N ASP A 828 -19.60 -28.50 12.52
CA ASP A 828 -20.28 -27.67 13.52
C ASP A 828 -20.94 -26.42 12.94
N GLY A 829 -20.69 -26.10 11.66
CA GLY A 829 -21.23 -24.94 10.96
C GLY A 829 -20.65 -23.59 11.40
N VAL A 830 -19.58 -23.58 12.19
CA VAL A 830 -18.87 -22.39 12.65
C VAL A 830 -17.55 -22.26 11.91
N GLN A 831 -17.30 -21.10 11.31
CA GLN A 831 -16.03 -20.86 10.62
C GLN A 831 -14.88 -20.68 11.62
N GLU A 832 -13.98 -21.66 11.65
CA GLU A 832 -12.76 -21.65 12.44
C GLU A 832 -11.52 -21.34 11.58
N LEU A 833 -10.48 -20.73 12.18
CA LEU A 833 -9.27 -20.30 11.44
C LEU A 833 -8.49 -21.47 10.80
N ASN A 834 -8.68 -22.69 11.29
CA ASN A 834 -8.06 -23.94 10.82
C ASN A 834 -8.79 -24.59 9.64
N GLU A 835 -9.96 -24.10 9.23
CA GLU A 835 -10.82 -24.69 8.19
C GLU A 835 -10.71 -24.04 6.81
N PHE A 836 -9.79 -23.09 6.66
CA PHE A 836 -9.55 -22.40 5.40
C PHE A 836 -8.33 -22.95 4.66
N GLU A 837 -8.55 -23.30 3.39
CA GLU A 837 -7.53 -23.81 2.48
C GLU A 837 -7.34 -22.90 1.26
N VAL A 838 -6.17 -22.94 0.65
CA VAL A 838 -5.91 -22.22 -0.61
C VAL A 838 -6.74 -22.87 -1.72
N ALA A 839 -7.60 -22.08 -2.36
CA ALA A 839 -8.50 -22.57 -3.40
C ALA A 839 -7.70 -23.04 -4.63
N GLN A 840 -7.91 -24.29 -5.06
CA GLN A 840 -7.24 -24.87 -6.23
C GLN A 840 -7.86 -24.39 -7.56
N PHE A 841 -9.14 -23.98 -7.51
CA PHE A 841 -9.87 -23.47 -8.65
C PHE A 841 -10.49 -22.12 -8.33
N GLN A 842 -10.51 -21.23 -9.33
CA GLN A 842 -10.98 -19.88 -9.15
C GLN A 842 -12.45 -19.82 -8.70
N ASP A 843 -13.31 -20.73 -9.14
CA ASP A 843 -14.72 -20.75 -8.72
C ASP A 843 -14.94 -21.11 -7.24
N GLN A 844 -13.92 -21.65 -6.55
CA GLN A 844 -13.99 -21.95 -5.11
C GLN A 844 -13.44 -20.80 -4.24
N ALA A 845 -12.67 -19.89 -4.84
CA ALA A 845 -11.93 -18.85 -4.14
C ALA A 845 -12.87 -17.72 -3.66
N SER A 846 -13.50 -17.92 -2.52
CA SER A 846 -14.59 -17.10 -1.96
C SER A 846 -14.20 -16.36 -0.67
N PHE A 847 -12.94 -16.47 -0.24
CA PHE A 847 -12.44 -15.78 0.95
C PHE A 847 -11.08 -15.12 0.71
N VAL A 848 -10.83 -14.04 1.45
CA VAL A 848 -9.55 -13.35 1.52
C VAL A 848 -9.03 -13.32 2.96
N ARG A 849 -7.73 -13.49 3.16
CA ARG A 849 -7.09 -13.39 4.47
C ARG A 849 -6.66 -11.95 4.76
N VAL A 850 -7.03 -11.44 5.94
CA VAL A 850 -6.75 -10.07 6.41
C VAL A 850 -5.99 -10.12 7.74
N LEU A 851 -5.00 -9.24 7.90
CA LEU A 851 -4.21 -9.11 9.12
C LEU A 851 -5.04 -8.44 10.22
N LEU A 852 -4.94 -8.94 11.45
CA LEU A 852 -5.46 -8.27 12.64
C LEU A 852 -4.34 -7.51 13.36
N PRO A 853 -4.66 -6.42 14.08
CA PRO A 853 -3.67 -5.69 14.85
C PRO A 853 -3.04 -6.55 15.95
N ASN A 854 -1.72 -6.48 16.04
CA ASN A 854 -0.86 -7.26 16.92
C ASN A 854 -0.17 -6.37 17.96
N GLN A 855 -0.05 -6.86 19.20
CA GLN A 855 0.72 -6.19 20.27
C GLN A 855 1.78 -7.08 20.93
N ILE A 856 1.79 -8.38 20.62
CA ILE A 856 2.68 -9.33 21.26
C ILE A 856 3.90 -9.58 20.36
N PHE A 857 5.05 -9.07 20.78
CA PHE A 857 6.34 -9.26 20.13
C PHE A 857 7.25 -10.10 21.02
N LEU A 858 7.75 -11.22 20.50
CA LEU A 858 8.69 -12.09 21.21
C LEU A 858 10.13 -11.73 20.82
N PRO A 859 11.03 -11.44 21.79
CA PRO A 859 12.44 -11.19 21.50
C PRO A 859 13.11 -12.41 20.86
N THR A 860 13.81 -12.21 19.75
CA THR A 860 14.49 -13.27 19.00
C THR A 860 15.89 -12.85 18.54
N HIS A 861 16.76 -13.84 18.38
CA HIS A 861 17.96 -13.74 17.58
C HIS A 861 17.66 -14.15 16.14
N GLN A 862 17.83 -13.20 15.22
CA GLN A 862 17.59 -13.41 13.80
C GLN A 862 18.91 -13.55 13.06
N ASN A 863 19.10 -14.63 12.31
CA ASN A 863 20.24 -14.81 11.42
C ASN A 863 19.75 -14.96 9.98
N LYS A 864 20.25 -14.07 9.11
CA LYS A 864 19.99 -14.12 7.67
C LYS A 864 21.25 -14.51 6.93
N PHE A 865 21.16 -15.47 6.03
CA PHE A 865 22.24 -15.78 5.09
C PHE A 865 21.66 -15.98 3.70
N SER A 866 22.25 -15.33 2.71
CA SER A 866 21.88 -15.47 1.30
C SER A 866 23.14 -15.63 0.47
N GLN A 867 23.21 -16.69 -0.31
CA GLN A 867 24.28 -16.99 -1.25
C GLN A 867 23.70 -17.28 -2.62
N THR A 868 24.12 -16.51 -3.62
CA THR A 868 23.84 -16.80 -5.03
C THR A 868 25.15 -17.05 -5.76
N LEU A 869 25.29 -18.22 -6.37
CA LEU A 869 26.41 -18.58 -7.23
C LEU A 869 25.89 -18.86 -8.64
N THR A 870 26.38 -18.13 -9.63
CA THR A 870 26.04 -18.35 -11.04
C THR A 870 27.30 -18.73 -11.82
N LEU A 871 27.24 -19.84 -12.54
CA LEU A 871 28.26 -20.34 -13.45
C LEU A 871 27.75 -20.22 -14.89
N GLN A 872 28.38 -19.34 -15.68
CA GLN A 872 28.05 -19.06 -17.07
C GLN A 872 29.32 -19.04 -17.96
N PRO A 873 29.93 -20.21 -18.25
CA PRO A 873 31.12 -20.35 -19.09
C PRO A 873 30.85 -20.25 -20.60
N ALA A 874 29.68 -19.79 -21.03
CA ALA A 874 29.23 -19.82 -22.42
C ALA A 874 30.23 -19.15 -23.40
N SER A 875 30.98 -18.15 -22.96
CA SER A 875 32.01 -17.50 -23.77
C SER A 875 33.19 -18.40 -24.16
N TRP A 876 33.33 -19.59 -23.54
CA TRP A 876 34.34 -20.60 -23.89
C TRP A 876 33.94 -21.52 -25.05
N SER A 877 32.84 -21.22 -25.75
CA SER A 877 32.35 -22.06 -26.86
C SER A 877 33.35 -22.23 -28.01
N GLN A 878 34.28 -21.27 -28.18
CA GLN A 878 35.32 -21.28 -29.20
C GLN A 878 36.67 -21.84 -28.72
N GLU A 879 36.78 -22.19 -27.43
CA GLU A 879 38.00 -22.77 -26.86
C GLU A 879 38.08 -24.28 -27.13
N GLU A 880 39.24 -24.89 -26.93
CA GLU A 880 39.44 -26.34 -27.05
C GLU A 880 39.49 -27.04 -25.68
N GLY A 881 39.40 -28.38 -25.69
CA GLY A 881 39.49 -29.21 -24.49
C GLY A 881 38.36 -29.01 -23.48
N LEU A 882 38.69 -28.99 -22.18
CA LEU A 882 37.74 -28.91 -21.06
C LEU A 882 36.87 -27.66 -21.09
N LYS A 883 37.41 -26.52 -21.55
CA LYS A 883 36.68 -25.24 -21.62
C LYS A 883 35.47 -25.33 -22.56
N LYS A 884 35.62 -26.05 -23.69
CA LYS A 884 34.53 -26.30 -24.65
C LYS A 884 33.41 -27.11 -24.03
N ILE A 885 33.76 -28.14 -23.25
CA ILE A 885 32.79 -28.97 -22.54
C ILE A 885 32.06 -28.13 -21.49
N LEU A 886 32.79 -27.38 -20.66
CA LEU A 886 32.21 -26.50 -19.66
C LEU A 886 31.28 -25.44 -20.27
N SER A 887 31.60 -24.91 -21.46
CA SER A 887 30.76 -23.91 -22.15
C SER A 887 29.32 -24.37 -22.45
N GLN A 888 29.08 -25.69 -22.43
CA GLN A 888 27.76 -26.28 -22.62
C GLN A 888 26.92 -26.30 -21.33
N PHE A 889 27.56 -26.11 -20.17
CA PHE A 889 26.89 -26.11 -18.88
C PHE A 889 26.58 -24.69 -18.42
N TYR A 890 25.45 -24.52 -17.77
CA TYR A 890 25.09 -23.34 -17.00
C TYR A 890 24.53 -23.80 -15.66
N ASN A 891 24.94 -23.16 -14.58
CA ASN A 891 24.44 -23.53 -13.26
C ASN A 891 24.12 -22.29 -12.43
N GLN A 892 23.02 -22.35 -11.69
CA GLN A 892 22.62 -21.32 -10.76
C GLN A 892 22.24 -21.98 -9.44
N ILE A 893 22.97 -21.63 -8.38
CA ILE A 893 22.73 -22.07 -7.02
C ILE A 893 22.28 -20.85 -6.22
N GLY A 894 21.13 -20.96 -5.57
CA GLY A 894 20.64 -20.01 -4.58
C GLY A 894 20.45 -20.74 -3.26
N TYR A 895 20.93 -20.16 -2.18
CA TYR A 895 20.65 -20.60 -0.82
C TYR A 895 20.28 -19.37 -0.01
N THR A 896 19.09 -19.35 0.58
CA THR A 896 18.61 -18.29 1.46
C THR A 896 18.09 -18.91 2.75
N ILE A 897 18.43 -18.32 3.88
CA ILE A 897 17.91 -18.70 5.19
C ILE A 897 17.70 -17.43 6.01
N ASP A 898 16.53 -17.32 6.62
CA ASP A 898 16.19 -16.33 7.64
C ASP A 898 15.63 -17.12 8.82
N ARG A 899 16.38 -17.19 9.91
CA ARG A 899 16.05 -18.01 11.07
C ARG A 899 15.93 -17.11 12.29
N MET A 900 14.79 -17.20 12.98
CA MET A 900 14.48 -16.48 14.21
C MET A 900 14.37 -17.49 15.36
N VAL A 901 15.21 -17.34 16.36
CA VAL A 901 15.27 -18.22 17.55
C VAL A 901 14.99 -17.37 18.78
N LEU A 902 14.28 -17.92 19.77
CA LEU A 902 14.02 -17.20 21.02
C LEU A 902 15.33 -16.72 21.66
N ARG A 903 15.30 -15.54 22.28
CA ARG A 903 16.47 -14.96 22.96
C ARG A 903 16.50 -15.41 24.42
N GLU A 904 17.47 -16.26 24.78
CA GLU A 904 17.74 -16.69 26.16
C GLU A 904 19.19 -16.38 26.58
N GLY A 905 19.35 -15.47 27.54
CA GLY A 905 20.66 -15.09 28.12
C GLY A 905 21.64 -14.46 27.13
N ASP A 906 22.94 -14.72 27.34
CA ASP A 906 24.06 -14.09 26.61
C ASP A 906 24.52 -14.88 25.35
N ALA A 907 23.87 -16.01 25.03
CA ALA A 907 24.36 -16.94 24.02
C ALA A 907 23.88 -16.58 22.60
N PHE A 908 24.80 -16.12 21.74
CA PHE A 908 24.50 -15.90 20.33
C PHE A 908 24.72 -17.15 19.50
N ASN A 909 23.65 -17.70 18.92
CA ASN A 909 23.80 -18.67 17.84
C ASN A 909 24.04 -17.94 16.52
N LEU A 910 25.32 -17.70 16.17
CA LEU A 910 25.70 -17.08 14.90
C LEU A 910 25.63 -18.03 13.71
N ASN A 911 25.40 -19.32 13.94
CA ASN A 911 25.31 -20.30 12.87
C ASN A 911 23.87 -20.37 12.33
N PRO A 912 23.58 -19.80 11.15
CA PRO A 912 22.23 -19.82 10.61
C PRO A 912 21.77 -21.26 10.27
N PHE A 913 22.71 -22.19 10.08
CA PHE A 913 22.46 -23.56 9.65
C PHE A 913 22.16 -24.55 10.79
N ARG A 914 22.35 -24.13 12.04
CA ARG A 914 22.09 -25.00 13.20
C ARG A 914 20.59 -25.02 13.49
N ARG A 915 19.98 -26.21 13.47
CA ARG A 915 18.62 -26.43 14.01
C ARG A 915 18.59 -26.12 15.51
N ALA A 916 17.59 -25.36 15.93
CA ALA A 916 17.38 -24.92 17.30
C ALA A 916 15.97 -25.33 17.72
N ASP A 917 15.82 -25.83 18.94
CA ASP A 917 14.55 -26.39 19.44
C ASP A 917 13.55 -25.27 19.81
N ASP A 918 14.04 -24.05 20.03
CA ASP A 918 13.33 -22.82 20.38
C ASP A 918 13.15 -21.87 19.17
N GLN A 919 13.13 -22.43 17.95
CA GLN A 919 12.83 -21.70 16.73
C GLN A 919 11.42 -21.12 16.78
N GLN A 920 11.28 -19.83 16.47
CA GLN A 920 10.00 -19.12 16.41
C GLN A 920 9.62 -18.71 14.99
N GLY A 921 10.58 -18.79 14.06
CA GLY A 921 10.33 -18.52 12.65
C GLY A 921 11.48 -18.96 11.76
N LEU A 922 11.15 -19.42 10.56
CA LEU A 922 12.11 -19.89 9.56
C LEU A 922 11.63 -19.56 8.15
N ASN A 923 12.55 -19.10 7.31
CA ASN A 923 12.38 -19.09 5.87
C ASN A 923 13.68 -19.56 5.23
N LEU A 924 13.71 -20.81 4.80
CA LEU A 924 14.83 -21.48 4.17
C LEU A 924 14.44 -21.85 2.74
N SER A 925 15.29 -21.53 1.78
CA SER A 925 15.12 -21.91 0.38
C SER A 925 16.47 -22.22 -0.24
N PHE A 926 16.65 -23.45 -0.69
CA PHE A 926 17.78 -23.90 -1.49
C PHE A 926 17.29 -24.31 -2.87
N ARG A 927 17.90 -23.74 -3.91
CA ARG A 927 17.59 -24.03 -5.31
C ARG A 927 18.86 -24.16 -6.12
N ASN A 928 19.08 -25.32 -6.73
CA ASN A 928 20.16 -25.55 -7.68
C ASN A 928 19.57 -25.94 -9.03
N SER A 929 19.79 -25.14 -10.06
CA SER A 929 19.41 -25.47 -11.45
C SER A 929 20.65 -25.67 -12.32
N LEU A 930 20.89 -26.90 -12.75
CA LEU A 930 21.97 -27.30 -13.65
C LEU A 930 21.42 -27.57 -15.04
N PHE A 931 21.91 -26.80 -16.01
CA PHE A 931 21.55 -26.93 -17.41
C PHE A 931 22.72 -27.45 -18.23
N PHE A 932 22.44 -28.41 -19.11
CA PHE A 932 23.30 -28.81 -20.21
C PHE A 932 22.66 -28.36 -21.53
N ASN A 933 23.45 -27.73 -22.41
CA ASN A 933 22.99 -27.14 -23.66
C ASN A 933 21.80 -26.17 -23.49
N ARG A 934 21.89 -25.29 -22.48
CA ARG A 934 20.87 -24.26 -22.21
C ARG A 934 20.58 -23.44 -23.48
N GLY A 935 19.30 -23.28 -23.81
CA GLY A 935 18.85 -22.52 -24.97
C GLY A 935 19.01 -23.23 -26.33
N LYS A 936 19.46 -24.49 -26.35
CA LYS A 936 19.43 -25.34 -27.56
C LYS A 936 18.19 -26.24 -27.55
N GLN A 937 17.96 -26.95 -28.66
CA GLN A 937 16.88 -27.95 -28.78
C GLN A 937 17.40 -29.40 -28.87
N ARG A 938 18.73 -29.60 -28.76
CA ARG A 938 19.36 -30.91 -28.89
C ARG A 938 20.05 -31.29 -27.59
N TYR A 939 19.56 -32.36 -26.97
CA TYR A 939 20.07 -32.89 -25.70
C TYR A 939 20.09 -31.83 -24.60
N THR A 940 19.08 -30.97 -24.54
CA THR A 940 18.99 -29.95 -23.50
C THR A 940 18.44 -30.61 -22.26
N THR A 941 19.24 -30.61 -21.19
CA THR A 941 18.88 -31.27 -19.93
C THR A 941 18.92 -30.24 -18.84
N ASN A 942 17.86 -30.15 -18.04
CA ASN A 942 17.81 -29.37 -16.82
C ASN A 942 17.57 -30.31 -15.64
N TYR A 943 18.45 -30.23 -14.65
CA TYR A 943 18.23 -30.86 -13.36
C TYR A 943 18.08 -29.75 -12.33
N THR A 944 16.95 -29.72 -11.63
CA THR A 944 16.68 -28.76 -10.56
C THR A 944 16.45 -29.50 -9.25
N TYR A 945 17.19 -29.12 -8.22
CA TYR A 945 16.92 -29.52 -6.85
C TYR A 945 16.38 -28.31 -6.10
N LEU A 946 15.25 -28.48 -5.43
CA LEU A 946 14.56 -27.47 -4.66
C LEU A 946 14.27 -28.02 -3.27
N SER A 947 14.65 -27.29 -2.23
CA SER A 947 14.29 -27.57 -0.84
C SER A 947 13.88 -26.25 -0.20
N THR A 948 12.66 -26.17 0.32
CA THR A 948 12.15 -25.00 1.02
C THR A 948 11.54 -25.42 2.34
N GLU A 949 11.84 -24.70 3.40
CA GLU A 949 11.29 -24.91 4.75
C GLU A 949 10.85 -23.55 5.27
N THR A 950 9.60 -23.45 5.69
CA THR A 950 9.03 -22.22 6.25
C THR A 950 8.38 -22.53 7.57
N GLU A 951 8.52 -21.62 8.54
CA GLU A 951 7.82 -21.67 9.83
C GLU A 951 7.41 -20.25 10.21
N ASN A 952 6.13 -20.06 10.53
CA ASN A 952 5.59 -18.76 10.94
C ASN A 952 4.84 -18.91 12.26
N LEU A 953 5.11 -18.01 13.20
CA LEU A 953 4.41 -17.89 14.46
C LEU A 953 3.11 -17.08 14.29
N GLN A 954 1.97 -17.71 14.58
CA GLN A 954 0.64 -17.07 14.56
C GLN A 954 0.00 -17.08 15.96
N SER A 955 -1.13 -16.39 16.15
CA SER A 955 -1.94 -16.49 17.38
C SER A 955 -2.21 -17.94 17.77
N ILE A 956 -2.53 -18.75 16.76
CA ILE A 956 -2.84 -20.17 16.84
C ILE A 956 -1.60 -21.08 16.89
N GLY A 957 -0.41 -20.57 17.23
CA GLY A 957 0.84 -21.33 17.31
C GLY A 957 1.64 -21.36 16.01
N SER A 958 2.73 -22.12 15.99
CA SER A 958 3.60 -22.24 14.81
C SER A 958 2.94 -23.07 13.69
N ILE A 959 3.03 -22.57 12.45
CA ILE A 959 2.72 -23.33 11.23
C ILE A 959 4.00 -23.45 10.40
N ALA A 960 4.43 -24.68 10.16
CA ALA A 960 5.55 -25.01 9.30
C ALA A 960 5.13 -25.75 8.03
N SER A 961 5.86 -25.52 6.94
CA SER A 961 5.72 -26.21 5.66
C SER A 961 7.09 -26.51 5.06
N GLU A 962 7.26 -27.74 4.58
CA GLU A 962 8.50 -28.21 3.96
C GLU A 962 8.18 -28.79 2.57
N LEU A 963 9.00 -28.44 1.58
CA LEU A 963 8.91 -28.98 0.23
C LEU A 963 10.31 -29.36 -0.23
N GLU A 964 10.50 -30.60 -0.62
CA GLU A 964 11.73 -31.08 -1.26
C GLU A 964 11.38 -31.70 -2.60
N SER A 965 12.12 -31.36 -3.66
CA SER A 965 11.92 -31.96 -4.98
C SER A 965 13.20 -32.03 -5.81
N HIS A 966 13.36 -33.16 -6.48
CA HIS A 966 14.31 -33.40 -7.56
C HIS A 966 13.56 -33.41 -8.88
N GLN A 967 13.88 -32.48 -9.77
CA GLN A 967 13.21 -32.30 -11.06
C GLN A 967 14.22 -32.54 -12.18
N LEU A 968 13.96 -33.53 -13.03
CA LEU A 968 14.70 -33.77 -14.26
C LEU A 968 13.83 -33.39 -15.45
N SER A 969 14.34 -32.55 -16.34
CA SER A 969 13.72 -32.23 -17.62
C SER A 969 14.72 -32.47 -18.74
N PHE A 970 14.40 -33.40 -19.63
CA PHE A 970 15.20 -33.73 -20.80
C PHE A 970 14.44 -33.37 -22.07
N LEU A 971 15.09 -32.62 -22.96
CA LEU A 971 14.54 -32.13 -24.22
C LEU A 971 15.47 -32.50 -25.37
N HIS A 972 14.95 -33.22 -26.36
CA HIS A 972 15.73 -33.62 -27.52
C HIS A 972 14.91 -33.62 -28.82
N LYS A 973 15.37 -32.82 -29.78
CA LYS A 973 14.85 -32.74 -31.15
C LYS A 973 15.45 -33.85 -32.01
N ILE A 974 14.66 -34.90 -32.26
CA ILE A 974 15.04 -36.10 -33.02
C ILE A 974 15.07 -35.80 -34.52
N ALA A 975 14.07 -35.06 -35.00
CA ALA A 975 13.96 -34.63 -36.39
C ALA A 975 13.50 -33.16 -36.40
N GLU A 976 13.48 -32.53 -37.58
CA GLU A 976 13.03 -31.13 -37.69
C GLU A 976 11.63 -30.90 -37.10
N GLN A 977 10.72 -31.88 -37.29
CA GLN A 977 9.35 -31.82 -36.78
C GLN A 977 9.11 -32.58 -35.47
N TRP A 978 10.08 -33.32 -34.91
CA TRP A 978 9.82 -34.17 -33.74
C TRP A 978 10.71 -33.81 -32.57
N LEU A 979 10.07 -33.46 -31.45
CA LEU A 979 10.70 -33.14 -30.19
C LEU A 979 10.18 -34.09 -29.10
N ILE A 980 11.08 -34.70 -28.35
CA ILE A 980 10.72 -35.46 -27.15
C ILE A 980 11.10 -34.65 -25.93
N THR A 981 10.17 -34.56 -25.00
CA THR A 981 10.38 -34.03 -23.65
C THR A 981 10.10 -35.14 -22.65
N PHE A 982 10.99 -35.30 -21.68
CA PHE A 982 10.79 -36.23 -20.58
C PHE A 982 10.99 -35.46 -19.29
N ASN A 983 9.95 -35.37 -18.48
CA ASN A 983 10.03 -34.79 -17.15
C ASN A 983 9.85 -35.88 -16.10
N ALA A 984 10.62 -35.81 -15.02
CA ALA A 984 10.46 -36.63 -13.85
C ALA A 984 10.64 -35.77 -12.60
N GLN A 985 9.81 -36.01 -11.58
CA GLN A 985 9.89 -35.36 -10.28
C GLN A 985 9.78 -36.42 -9.19
N ILE A 986 10.60 -36.29 -8.15
CA ILE A 986 10.49 -37.06 -6.90
C ILE A 986 10.70 -36.11 -5.75
N GLY A 987 9.92 -36.24 -4.69
CA GLY A 987 9.97 -35.30 -3.58
C GLY A 987 8.90 -35.55 -2.53
N PHE A 988 8.72 -34.59 -1.64
CA PHE A 988 7.61 -34.56 -0.70
C PHE A 988 7.18 -33.13 -0.40
N ASN A 989 5.94 -32.99 0.07
CA ASN A 989 5.40 -31.76 0.62
C ASN A 989 4.78 -32.05 1.99
N SER A 990 5.12 -31.26 3.00
CA SER A 990 4.57 -31.41 4.34
C SER A 990 4.03 -30.09 4.88
N SER A 991 3.06 -30.22 5.77
CA SER A 991 2.56 -29.13 6.60
C SER A 991 2.40 -29.64 8.03
N SER A 992 2.79 -28.80 8.99
CA SER A 992 2.62 -29.07 10.41
C SER A 992 2.16 -27.81 11.13
N SER A 993 1.16 -27.95 11.97
CA SER A 993 0.62 -26.96 12.88
C SER A 993 0.77 -27.48 14.30
N GLU A 994 1.20 -26.59 15.20
CA GLU A 994 1.35 -26.89 16.63
C GLU A 994 0.00 -27.15 17.31
N ASN A 995 -0.98 -26.26 17.11
CA ASN A 995 -2.28 -26.34 17.79
C ASN A 995 -3.38 -27.01 16.97
N PHE A 996 -3.17 -27.26 15.68
CA PHE A 996 -4.12 -27.98 14.83
C PHE A 996 -3.50 -29.26 14.22
N PRO A 997 -3.21 -30.29 15.03
CA PRO A 997 -2.59 -31.52 14.55
C PRO A 997 -3.38 -32.23 13.45
N ASN A 998 -4.71 -32.06 13.41
CA ASN A 998 -5.61 -32.60 12.38
C ASN A 998 -5.30 -32.06 10.97
N ARG A 999 -4.57 -30.94 10.85
CA ARG A 999 -4.12 -30.38 9.56
C ARG A 999 -2.79 -30.93 9.06
N ASN A 1000 -2.07 -31.66 9.90
CA ASN A 1000 -0.71 -32.06 9.58
C ASN A 1000 -0.73 -33.14 8.50
N PHE A 1001 0.14 -33.01 7.49
CA PHE A 1001 0.31 -34.01 6.44
C PHE A 1001 1.76 -34.06 6.00
N LYS A 1002 2.17 -35.21 5.44
CA LYS A 1002 3.42 -35.36 4.71
C LYS A 1002 3.15 -36.25 3.51
N ILE A 1003 3.13 -35.64 2.34
CA ILE A 1003 2.78 -36.28 1.08
C ILE A 1003 4.05 -36.51 0.29
N ASP A 1004 4.50 -37.76 0.20
CA ASP A 1004 5.57 -38.16 -0.73
C ASP A 1004 4.99 -38.24 -2.15
N GLU A 1005 5.73 -37.73 -3.14
CA GLU A 1005 5.30 -37.61 -4.52
C GLU A 1005 6.35 -38.18 -5.50
N ASN A 1006 5.91 -39.04 -6.41
CA ASN A 1006 6.66 -39.49 -7.57
C ASN A 1006 5.89 -39.15 -8.84
N LEU A 1007 6.52 -38.49 -9.82
CA LEU A 1007 5.90 -38.09 -11.07
C LEU A 1007 6.80 -38.42 -12.26
N ILE A 1008 6.22 -39.02 -13.31
CA ILE A 1008 6.88 -39.24 -14.59
C ILE A 1008 5.97 -38.74 -15.71
N LYS A 1009 6.50 -37.91 -16.60
CA LYS A 1009 5.78 -37.27 -17.70
C LYS A 1009 6.56 -37.32 -19.02
N PRO A 1010 6.50 -38.44 -19.76
CA PRO A 1010 6.87 -38.46 -21.17
C PRO A 1010 5.93 -37.60 -22.02
N GLN A 1011 6.51 -36.83 -22.92
CA GLN A 1011 5.80 -35.98 -23.86
C GLN A 1011 6.46 -36.09 -25.24
N ILE A 1012 5.66 -36.31 -26.27
CA ILE A 1012 6.07 -36.23 -27.66
C ILE A 1012 5.41 -35.02 -28.31
N SER A 1013 6.20 -34.25 -29.04
CA SER A 1013 5.80 -32.97 -29.60
C SER A 1013 6.08 -32.95 -31.09
N TYR A 1014 5.04 -32.72 -31.89
CA TYR A 1014 5.15 -32.49 -33.33
C TYR A 1014 5.22 -31.00 -33.61
N LEU A 1015 6.38 -30.52 -34.03
CA LEU A 1015 6.68 -29.14 -34.40
C LEU A 1015 6.35 -28.94 -35.90
N PHE A 1016 5.26 -28.25 -36.21
CA PHE A 1016 4.96 -27.88 -37.60
C PHE A 1016 5.92 -26.79 -38.09
N ASN A 1017 6.31 -25.88 -37.21
CA ASN A 1017 7.34 -24.85 -37.38
C ASN A 1017 7.78 -24.34 -36.00
N ASP A 1018 8.50 -23.23 -35.94
CA ASP A 1018 9.01 -22.66 -34.67
C ASP A 1018 7.91 -22.16 -33.71
N SER A 1019 6.67 -21.98 -34.18
CA SER A 1019 5.57 -21.36 -33.43
C SER A 1019 4.29 -22.21 -33.34
N ASN A 1020 4.23 -23.34 -34.06
CA ASN A 1020 3.10 -24.26 -34.13
C ASN A 1020 3.51 -25.67 -33.69
N ARG A 1021 2.86 -26.21 -32.66
CA ARG A 1021 3.09 -27.59 -32.19
C ARG A 1021 1.84 -28.25 -31.62
N ILE A 1022 1.83 -29.59 -31.66
CA ILE A 1022 0.93 -30.43 -30.88
C ILE A 1022 1.80 -31.31 -29.98
N ASP A 1023 1.46 -31.41 -28.70
CA ASP A 1023 2.12 -32.29 -27.75
C ASP A 1023 1.13 -33.31 -27.21
N LEU A 1024 1.52 -34.58 -27.22
CA LEU A 1024 0.82 -35.67 -26.53
C LEU A 1024 1.67 -36.02 -25.32
N PHE A 1025 1.08 -35.99 -24.13
CA PHE A 1025 1.76 -36.37 -22.90
C PHE A 1025 0.96 -37.41 -22.12
N PHE A 1026 1.70 -38.27 -21.42
CA PHE A 1026 1.16 -39.14 -20.40
C PHE A 1026 1.91 -38.83 -19.11
N GLU A 1027 1.19 -38.62 -18.03
CA GLU A 1027 1.71 -38.29 -16.71
C GLU A 1027 1.18 -39.32 -15.73
N TYR A 1028 2.10 -39.96 -15.01
CA TYR A 1028 1.78 -40.88 -13.93
C TYR A 1028 2.34 -40.29 -12.65
N GLN A 1029 1.48 -40.13 -11.65
CA GLN A 1029 1.83 -39.56 -10.35
C GLN A 1029 1.36 -40.50 -9.25
N ASP A 1030 2.23 -40.74 -8.27
CA ASP A 1030 1.93 -41.51 -7.08
C ASP A 1030 2.16 -40.61 -5.87
N LYS A 1031 1.11 -40.42 -5.05
CA LYS A 1031 1.18 -39.65 -3.81
C LYS A 1031 0.81 -40.53 -2.63
N LYS A 1032 1.55 -40.40 -1.52
CA LYS A 1032 1.26 -41.13 -0.28
C LYS A 1032 1.39 -40.18 0.91
N ASN A 1033 0.33 -40.07 1.71
CA ASN A 1033 0.36 -39.36 2.98
C ASN A 1033 0.87 -40.28 4.11
N GLU A 1034 1.86 -39.83 4.87
CA GLU A 1034 2.49 -40.60 5.94
C GLU A 1034 2.03 -40.21 7.36
N VAL A 1035 1.26 -39.11 7.50
CA VAL A 1035 0.90 -38.50 8.81
C VAL A 1035 -0.63 -38.42 8.97
N ASN A 1036 -1.16 -38.64 10.17
CA ASN A 1036 -2.61 -38.69 10.45
C ASN A 1036 -3.34 -39.77 9.63
N ASP A 1037 -4.36 -39.40 8.88
CA ASP A 1037 -5.12 -40.31 8.03
C ASP A 1037 -4.26 -40.76 6.85
N LEU A 1038 -3.85 -42.03 6.87
CA LEU A 1038 -3.12 -42.64 5.76
C LEU A 1038 -3.98 -42.57 4.50
N ALA A 1039 -3.46 -41.89 3.48
CA ALA A 1039 -4.11 -41.73 2.20
C ALA A 1039 -3.13 -42.03 1.07
N THR A 1040 -3.61 -42.65 0.00
CA THR A 1040 -2.84 -42.95 -1.21
C THR A 1040 -3.58 -42.42 -2.44
N LEU A 1041 -2.83 -41.94 -3.42
CA LEU A 1041 -3.36 -41.53 -4.72
C LEU A 1041 -2.43 -42.05 -5.81
N SER A 1042 -2.95 -42.92 -6.66
CA SER A 1042 -2.34 -43.19 -7.96
C SER A 1042 -3.13 -42.44 -9.03
N GLN A 1043 -2.52 -41.40 -9.58
CA GLN A 1043 -3.10 -40.54 -10.60
C GLN A 1043 -2.50 -40.88 -11.97
N SER A 1044 -3.37 -41.18 -12.93
CA SER A 1044 -3.00 -41.35 -14.33
C SER A 1044 -3.64 -40.26 -15.18
N ASN A 1045 -2.81 -39.51 -15.88
CA ASN A 1045 -3.19 -38.31 -16.60
C ASN A 1045 -2.74 -38.43 -18.07
N LEU A 1046 -3.70 -38.51 -18.98
CA LEU A 1046 -3.46 -38.50 -20.42
C LEU A 1046 -3.94 -37.17 -21.00
N GLY A 1047 -3.04 -36.44 -21.65
CA GLY A 1047 -3.39 -35.14 -22.19
C GLY A 1047 -2.80 -34.83 -23.56
N VAL A 1048 -3.50 -33.96 -24.27
CA VAL A 1048 -3.06 -33.38 -25.54
C VAL A 1048 -3.03 -31.87 -25.36
N THR A 1049 -1.87 -31.26 -25.60
CA THR A 1049 -1.71 -29.81 -25.72
C THR A 1049 -1.50 -29.44 -27.17
N TRP A 1050 -1.99 -28.27 -27.57
CA TRP A 1050 -1.66 -27.70 -28.87
C TRP A 1050 -1.38 -26.22 -28.69
N SER A 1051 -0.45 -25.71 -29.48
CA SER A 1051 -0.06 -24.31 -29.51
C SER A 1051 0.12 -23.92 -30.96
N PHE A 1052 -0.83 -23.16 -31.51
CA PHE A 1052 -0.80 -22.68 -32.88
C PHE A 1052 -0.66 -21.15 -32.88
N ASN A 1053 0.56 -20.67 -33.08
CA ASN A 1053 0.87 -19.26 -33.09
C ASN A 1053 1.36 -18.84 -34.48
N GLU A 1054 0.74 -17.83 -35.04
CA GLU A 1054 1.15 -17.21 -36.32
C GLU A 1054 1.78 -15.85 -36.01
N SER A 1055 3.03 -15.66 -36.42
CA SER A 1055 3.89 -14.47 -36.25
C SER A 1055 3.19 -13.18 -35.76
N GLN A 1056 2.98 -13.09 -34.44
CA GLN A 1056 2.30 -12.00 -33.71
C GLN A 1056 0.84 -11.68 -34.11
N LYS A 1057 0.17 -12.48 -34.95
CA LYS A 1057 -1.23 -12.27 -35.37
C LYS A 1057 -2.23 -12.99 -34.47
N TYR A 1058 -1.97 -14.24 -34.13
CA TYR A 1058 -2.81 -15.01 -33.21
C TYR A 1058 -2.01 -16.13 -32.56
N ALA A 1059 -2.50 -16.59 -31.42
CA ALA A 1059 -1.98 -17.67 -30.60
C ALA A 1059 -3.16 -18.48 -30.05
N ILE A 1060 -3.29 -19.73 -30.50
CA ILE A 1060 -4.34 -20.65 -30.04
C ILE A 1060 -3.66 -21.75 -29.26
N ASN A 1061 -3.79 -21.70 -27.94
CA ASN A 1061 -3.32 -22.74 -27.05
C ASN A 1061 -4.51 -23.52 -26.51
N GLY A 1062 -4.41 -24.82 -26.41
CA GLY A 1062 -5.41 -25.60 -25.70
C GLY A 1062 -4.81 -26.85 -25.10
N GLU A 1063 -5.53 -27.37 -24.12
CA GLU A 1063 -5.20 -28.57 -23.37
C GLU A 1063 -6.48 -29.35 -23.14
N LEU A 1064 -6.45 -30.64 -23.42
CA LEU A 1064 -7.47 -31.59 -23.01
C LEU A 1064 -6.79 -32.66 -22.17
N ARG A 1065 -7.35 -32.95 -21.00
CA ARG A 1065 -6.71 -33.78 -19.99
C ARG A 1065 -7.73 -34.72 -19.35
N TYR A 1066 -7.50 -36.02 -19.48
CA TYR A 1066 -8.24 -37.06 -18.80
C TYR A 1066 -7.43 -37.53 -17.59
N VAL A 1067 -7.96 -37.32 -16.39
CA VAL A 1067 -7.30 -37.60 -15.11
C VAL A 1067 -8.10 -38.67 -14.39
N ASN A 1068 -7.50 -39.85 -14.17
CA ASN A 1068 -8.07 -40.90 -13.34
C ASN A 1068 -7.38 -40.90 -11.98
N ASN A 1069 -8.14 -40.59 -10.93
CA ASN A 1069 -7.70 -40.55 -9.54
C ASN A 1069 -8.10 -41.83 -8.81
N VAL A 1070 -7.19 -42.77 -8.63
CA VAL A 1070 -7.40 -43.92 -7.73
C VAL A 1070 -6.97 -43.48 -6.34
N PHE A 1071 -7.93 -42.98 -5.55
CA PHE A 1071 -7.71 -42.42 -4.21
C PHE A 1071 -8.28 -43.33 -3.13
N GLU A 1072 -7.47 -43.66 -2.13
CA GLU A 1072 -7.89 -44.34 -0.90
C GLU A 1072 -7.64 -43.41 0.29
N GLY A 1073 -8.67 -43.03 1.04
CA GLY A 1073 -8.57 -42.09 2.16
C GLY A 1073 -9.82 -41.20 2.32
N VAL A 1074 -9.74 -40.20 3.20
CA VAL A 1074 -10.81 -39.20 3.40
C VAL A 1074 -10.57 -37.99 2.48
N ALA A 1075 -11.45 -37.79 1.49
CA ALA A 1075 -11.29 -36.73 0.49
C ALA A 1075 -11.45 -35.31 1.08
N PHE A 1076 -12.33 -35.14 2.07
CA PHE A 1076 -12.56 -33.89 2.80
C PHE A 1076 -11.65 -33.80 4.04
N SER A 1077 -10.36 -34.01 3.83
CA SER A 1077 -9.32 -33.79 4.85
C SER A 1077 -8.25 -32.87 4.25
N PRO A 1078 -7.45 -32.17 5.06
CA PRO A 1078 -6.34 -31.34 4.57
C PRO A 1078 -5.39 -32.10 3.63
N ALA A 1079 -5.03 -33.33 3.98
CA ALA A 1079 -4.21 -34.20 3.14
C ALA A 1079 -4.94 -34.62 1.85
N GLY A 1080 -6.20 -35.03 1.94
CA GLY A 1080 -7.01 -35.45 0.79
C GLY A 1080 -7.21 -34.31 -0.22
N PHE A 1081 -7.51 -33.10 0.27
CA PHE A 1081 -7.68 -31.91 -0.55
C PHE A 1081 -6.38 -31.56 -1.31
N GLN A 1082 -5.23 -31.62 -0.62
CA GLN A 1082 -3.92 -31.35 -1.21
C GLN A 1082 -3.48 -32.44 -2.20
N MET A 1083 -3.77 -33.72 -1.92
CA MET A 1083 -3.43 -34.83 -2.82
C MET A 1083 -4.26 -34.79 -4.11
N LEU A 1084 -5.56 -34.55 -3.99
CA LEU A 1084 -6.49 -34.51 -5.12
C LEU A 1084 -6.43 -33.19 -5.92
N GLU A 1085 -5.75 -32.16 -5.41
CA GLU A 1085 -5.63 -30.83 -6.04
C GLU A 1085 -7.02 -30.25 -6.39
N GLY A 1086 -8.00 -30.46 -5.49
CA GLY A 1086 -9.39 -30.04 -5.64
C GLY A 1086 -10.21 -30.81 -6.69
N LEU A 1087 -9.67 -31.89 -7.27
CA LEU A 1087 -10.43 -32.85 -8.10
C LEU A 1087 -11.12 -33.91 -7.22
N GLN A 1088 -11.96 -34.77 -7.82
CA GLN A 1088 -12.62 -35.86 -7.08
C GLN A 1088 -11.94 -37.20 -7.34
N PRO A 1089 -12.12 -38.21 -6.47
CA PRO A 1089 -11.78 -39.59 -6.79
C PRO A 1089 -12.52 -40.09 -8.05
N GLY A 1090 -11.89 -40.97 -8.82
CA GLY A 1090 -12.43 -41.50 -10.08
C GLY A 1090 -12.01 -40.70 -11.32
N SER A 1091 -12.85 -40.74 -12.37
CA SER A 1091 -12.55 -40.08 -13.64
C SER A 1091 -12.89 -38.59 -13.61
N ASN A 1092 -11.92 -37.77 -13.98
CA ASN A 1092 -12.04 -36.33 -14.12
C ASN A 1092 -11.59 -35.94 -15.53
N LEU A 1093 -12.32 -35.03 -16.16
CA LEU A 1093 -11.96 -34.49 -17.47
C LEU A 1093 -11.79 -32.98 -17.31
N THR A 1094 -10.61 -32.46 -17.61
CA THR A 1094 -10.36 -31.01 -17.62
C THR A 1094 -9.95 -30.57 -19.01
N TRP A 1095 -10.47 -29.43 -19.46
CA TRP A 1095 -10.07 -28.81 -20.73
C TRP A 1095 -9.84 -27.33 -20.53
N ASN A 1096 -8.89 -26.81 -21.28
CA ASN A 1096 -8.56 -25.40 -21.32
C ASN A 1096 -8.34 -24.98 -22.78
N LEU A 1097 -8.87 -23.82 -23.16
CA LEU A 1097 -8.68 -23.21 -24.46
C LEU A 1097 -8.36 -21.72 -24.26
N LEU A 1098 -7.15 -21.34 -24.62
CA LEU A 1098 -6.69 -19.95 -24.65
C LEU A 1098 -6.53 -19.51 -26.11
N PHE A 1099 -7.32 -18.54 -26.54
CA PHE A 1099 -7.20 -17.91 -27.84
C PHE A 1099 -6.81 -16.46 -27.67
N GLN A 1100 -5.59 -16.10 -28.06
CA GLN A 1100 -5.13 -14.73 -28.17
C GLN A 1100 -5.07 -14.32 -29.65
N LYS A 1101 -5.59 -13.15 -30.00
CA LYS A 1101 -5.51 -12.60 -31.35
C LYS A 1101 -5.18 -11.13 -31.29
N LYS A 1102 -4.10 -10.77 -31.98
CA LYS A 1102 -3.73 -9.38 -32.22
C LYS A 1102 -4.66 -8.83 -33.31
N LEU A 1103 -5.62 -8.01 -32.90
CA LEU A 1103 -6.59 -7.38 -33.78
C LEU A 1103 -5.96 -6.21 -34.55
N THR A 1104 -5.07 -5.46 -33.91
CA THR A 1104 -4.30 -4.34 -34.48
C THR A 1104 -2.88 -4.31 -33.89
N SER A 1105 -2.00 -3.39 -34.30
CA SER A 1105 -0.66 -3.26 -33.71
C SER A 1105 -0.66 -3.00 -32.19
N TYR A 1106 -1.78 -2.50 -31.66
CA TYR A 1106 -1.98 -2.02 -30.29
C TYR A 1106 -3.16 -2.69 -29.57
N LEU A 1107 -3.86 -3.67 -30.16
CA LEU A 1107 -5.04 -4.30 -29.54
C LEU A 1107 -4.99 -5.82 -29.66
N ASP A 1108 -5.09 -6.49 -28.51
CA ASP A 1108 -5.14 -7.93 -28.36
C ASP A 1108 -6.50 -8.36 -27.79
N LEU A 1109 -7.06 -9.44 -28.33
CA LEU A 1109 -8.20 -10.17 -27.79
C LEU A 1109 -7.71 -11.46 -27.17
N ASN A 1110 -8.02 -11.69 -25.91
CA ASN A 1110 -7.76 -12.92 -25.17
C ASN A 1110 -9.10 -13.57 -24.83
N LEU A 1111 -9.30 -14.82 -25.23
CA LEU A 1111 -10.40 -15.67 -24.80
C LEU A 1111 -9.78 -16.80 -23.99
N ASN A 1112 -10.29 -17.03 -22.80
CA ASN A 1112 -9.93 -18.18 -21.97
C ASN A 1112 -11.20 -18.96 -21.68
N TYR A 1113 -11.19 -20.27 -21.91
CA TYR A 1113 -12.30 -21.14 -21.57
C TYR A 1113 -11.74 -22.39 -20.91
N ASN A 1114 -12.08 -22.56 -19.64
CA ASN A 1114 -11.75 -23.75 -18.89
C ASN A 1114 -13.02 -24.48 -18.45
N GLY A 1115 -12.92 -25.79 -18.37
CA GLY A 1115 -13.98 -26.59 -17.79
C GLY A 1115 -13.43 -27.86 -17.17
N ARG A 1116 -14.21 -28.36 -16.21
CA ARG A 1116 -13.93 -29.61 -15.49
C ARG A 1116 -15.22 -30.39 -15.33
N GLY A 1117 -15.15 -31.69 -15.59
CA GLY A 1117 -16.22 -32.63 -15.28
C GLY A 1117 -15.69 -33.75 -14.40
N THR A 1118 -16.49 -34.20 -13.44
CA THR A 1118 -16.22 -35.38 -12.61
C THR A 1118 -17.42 -36.33 -12.71
N GLU A 1119 -17.25 -37.59 -12.31
CA GLU A 1119 -18.34 -38.58 -12.36
C GLU A 1119 -19.55 -38.22 -11.46
N SER A 1120 -19.26 -37.61 -10.31
CA SER A 1120 -20.19 -37.37 -9.20
C SER A 1120 -20.79 -35.96 -9.15
N SER A 1121 -20.19 -34.99 -9.86
CA SER A 1121 -20.55 -33.57 -9.75
C SER A 1121 -20.94 -32.96 -11.09
N ARG A 1122 -21.67 -31.85 -11.04
CA ARG A 1122 -22.04 -31.11 -12.25
C ARG A 1122 -20.77 -30.55 -12.90
N THR A 1123 -20.69 -30.67 -14.21
CA THR A 1123 -19.61 -30.09 -15.00
C THR A 1123 -19.54 -28.59 -14.74
N VAL A 1124 -18.37 -28.09 -14.37
CA VAL A 1124 -18.11 -26.65 -14.16
C VAL A 1124 -17.51 -26.08 -15.44
N HIS A 1125 -18.07 -24.97 -15.89
CA HIS A 1125 -17.61 -24.23 -17.06
C HIS A 1125 -17.32 -22.80 -16.63
N ASN A 1126 -16.17 -22.28 -17.04
CA ASN A 1126 -15.80 -20.90 -16.80
C ASN A 1126 -15.14 -20.35 -18.08
N GLY A 1127 -15.62 -19.21 -18.52
CA GLY A 1127 -15.15 -18.52 -19.70
C GLY A 1127 -14.84 -17.08 -19.35
N SER A 1128 -13.71 -16.59 -19.84
CA SER A 1128 -13.37 -15.18 -19.80
C SER A 1128 -12.99 -14.66 -21.17
N VAL A 1129 -13.35 -13.42 -21.42
CA VAL A 1129 -13.01 -12.65 -22.61
C VAL A 1129 -12.36 -11.37 -22.14
N GLN A 1130 -11.14 -11.11 -22.55
CA GLN A 1130 -10.41 -9.89 -22.23
C GLN A 1130 -9.93 -9.21 -23.51
N LEU A 1131 -10.18 -7.93 -23.64
CA LEU A 1131 -9.56 -7.07 -24.64
C LEU A 1131 -8.47 -6.25 -23.96
N LYS A 1132 -7.24 -6.31 -24.48
CA LYS A 1132 -6.10 -5.56 -23.96
C LYS A 1132 -5.51 -4.68 -25.05
N ALA A 1133 -5.53 -3.37 -24.87
CA ALA A 1133 -4.84 -2.44 -25.75
C ALA A 1133 -3.52 -1.97 -25.13
N TYR A 1134 -2.47 -1.86 -25.94
CA TYR A 1134 -1.14 -1.38 -25.59
C TYR A 1134 -0.88 -0.04 -26.26
N PHE A 1135 -0.20 0.87 -25.58
CA PHE A 1135 0.09 2.20 -26.10
C PHE A 1135 1.57 2.43 -26.32
#